data_AF-N6UUL9-F1
#
_entry.id   AF-N6UUL9-F1
#
_cell.length_a   1.000
_cell.length_b   1.000
_cell.length_c   1.000
_cell.angle_alpha   90.00
_cell.angle_beta   90.00
_cell.angle_gamma   90.00
#
_symmetry.space_group_name_H-M   'P 1'
#
loop_
_entity.id
_entity.type
_entity.pdbx_description
1 polymer ?
#
loop_
_entity_poly.entity_id
_entity_poly.type
_entity_poly.pdbx_seq_one_letter_code
_entity_poly.pdbx_strand_id
1 'polypeptide(L)'
;MLSYVKNSIKNLPPRKYTIEELKELNKQKLEALRKYHNSNLFVWLAKGFKGKNEDDAKRPITLTLDKEDLKSDELKLLRDLNIDTTRDEIKITHGIIKKLINKGYSKLPQFVFDALYRVLEQNPEYNICVEPIGEVVAYDLDSDDYFEIFKQAYYEVFGEDVLKDTFVEKTKQGYHIFLRLTNFIPNGRTIEFITKKEGKEFARYYNGKYEIVYPSIRVTNPEELEGIPYTKLSTKGLDELKTISLDKLKELEIKIVELLEKKGYKVRNEVKRLLGIPIGENGRLHIGVEGTNSKATIEVMPKNKEELLNTILEDVKKLQIEKGERSDWIFALTLLFKWCGLSCEDAFNILTSLEGIKTKFEDSSHNLDWYKTYEWNAAENVNLAGIIGAFQQCPKIDKTNILEILESYKEKGGVLYNKEFYREVKELKKKIIKSIYYMVIAKEKRHYVFKFNIYKIVIDLKKKKELMAEGKEEKEALEEATTKEIIEYPIFKFMDLNQFRDIILNKNYVVVKGITTIRNNNLKNEYELRFEDITGLLNYVSTDATREVIKKVKNALDVLIDAIEWFANNKTYESSCLFRVLERDGKLTIPKVEHHPILHQYESYPTPEEYYKMLMETTYTEEEKKQLLETLYKLNKPHNVLVMAYFLASLLVGVVDYEITPFLILYGKSGKGKSKTARIFNFVDIKTDRLTEYQYKVYANGWGCGFGLLDECKELRNELIQLLKENATSPIYDKKHGQKYRHIYKLCGILTCNDIFDLKTNNPDDLAGFLRRQLTYKVRDEDIIEGIGKDIKYLLKNRLKLQKIFIDWILKQDPQELREVYETIEEEEQYKFIYFGLGLLFKFWADNGFDVNKEYYKEILRMLKAGEQEFKKDVMNDEGIIDILHEVVYNRLLELVKSIPWGDKKVSIEELEDWDILNHYAIELMKKEGYTIYRLEREDKIRIAIQQRGLIKLLSVLKKRFKMNYPDKITLEWFANKLREDHEDHNIEIKQIKISGKKFYKCLVIDLKEEIEEQDLKEEVKKIVEEAGIRGMTTTEVCDRLGLSEDIVERVLKELHREGEIDNPRPNIWIRL
;
A
#
# COMPACT_ATOMS: atom_id res chain seq x y z
N MET A 1 27.88 35.14 0.24
CA MET A 1 27.74 34.69 -1.17
C MET A 1 27.19 33.27 -1.32
N LEU A 2 27.63 32.28 -0.50
CA LEU A 2 27.04 30.92 -0.47
C LEU A 2 25.62 30.82 0.13
N SER A 3 25.17 31.78 0.96
CA SER A 3 23.78 31.84 1.43
C SER A 3 22.81 32.46 0.41
N TYR A 4 23.33 33.27 -0.53
CA TYR A 4 22.50 33.90 -1.56
C TYR A 4 22.06 32.85 -2.60
N VAL A 5 22.96 31.96 -3.01
CA VAL A 5 22.67 30.91 -3.99
C VAL A 5 21.74 29.83 -3.42
N LYS A 6 21.83 29.47 -2.12
CA LYS A 6 20.94 28.45 -1.51
C LYS A 6 19.48 28.94 -1.37
N ASN A 7 19.27 30.23 -1.11
CA ASN A 7 17.92 30.81 -1.07
C ASN A 7 17.33 31.04 -2.47
N SER A 8 18.15 31.32 -3.49
CA SER A 8 17.69 31.47 -4.88
C SER A 8 17.33 30.15 -5.58
N ILE A 9 17.77 29.00 -5.04
CA ILE A 9 17.58 27.68 -5.68
C ILE A 9 16.26 26.99 -5.28
N LYS A 10 15.68 27.28 -4.11
CA LYS A 10 14.38 26.70 -3.70
C LYS A 10 13.17 27.63 -3.85
N ASN A 11 13.38 28.93 -3.99
CA ASN A 11 12.31 29.91 -4.16
C ASN A 11 12.52 30.74 -5.43
N LEU A 12 12.29 30.12 -6.59
CA LEU A 12 11.86 30.91 -7.74
C LEU A 12 10.34 31.06 -7.60
N PRO A 13 9.80 32.27 -7.33
CA PRO A 13 8.36 32.47 -7.37
C PRO A 13 7.79 31.93 -8.69
N PRO A 14 6.56 31.41 -8.71
CA PRO A 14 5.93 30.90 -9.92
C PRO A 14 5.63 32.07 -10.87
N ARG A 15 6.65 32.51 -11.61
CA ARG A 15 6.59 33.58 -12.60
C ARG A 15 7.45 33.24 -13.82
N LYS A 16 7.16 33.89 -14.95
CA LYS A 16 7.99 33.77 -16.17
C LYS A 16 9.28 34.56 -15.98
N TYR A 17 10.42 33.89 -16.16
CA TYR A 17 11.75 34.49 -16.19
C TYR A 17 12.14 34.88 -17.61
N THR A 18 12.89 35.96 -17.77
CA THR A 18 13.46 36.33 -19.08
C THR A 18 14.65 35.42 -19.43
N ILE A 19 15.00 35.36 -20.71
CA ILE A 19 16.14 34.54 -21.19
C ILE A 19 17.46 35.04 -20.57
N GLU A 20 17.58 36.35 -20.38
CA GLU A 20 18.74 37.02 -19.79
C GLU A 20 18.88 36.70 -18.29
N GLU A 21 17.77 36.65 -17.53
CA GLU A 21 17.76 36.25 -16.12
C GLU A 21 18.16 34.77 -15.94
N LEU A 22 17.69 33.89 -16.83
CA LEU A 22 18.06 32.47 -16.82
C LEU A 22 19.54 32.25 -17.14
N LYS A 23 20.09 33.01 -18.09
CA LYS A 23 21.52 32.95 -18.46
C LYS A 23 22.43 33.30 -17.27
N GLU A 24 22.12 34.37 -16.54
CA GLU A 24 22.93 34.81 -15.40
C GLU A 24 22.85 33.84 -14.22
N LEU A 25 21.65 33.32 -13.92
CA LEU A 25 21.43 32.34 -12.87
C LEU A 25 22.14 31.00 -13.16
N ASN A 26 22.13 30.57 -14.42
CA ASN A 26 22.76 29.31 -14.83
C ASN A 26 24.29 29.38 -14.88
N LYS A 27 24.87 30.57 -15.17
CA LYS A 27 26.32 30.79 -15.06
C LYS A 27 26.83 30.56 -13.63
N GLN A 28 26.12 31.06 -12.63
CA GLN A 28 26.45 30.84 -11.21
C GLN A 28 26.27 29.38 -10.78
N LYS A 29 25.26 28.68 -11.33
CA LYS A 29 25.03 27.25 -11.07
C LYS A 29 26.10 26.35 -11.68
N LEU A 30 26.58 26.64 -12.89
CA LEU A 30 27.69 25.93 -13.53
C LEU A 30 28.99 26.05 -12.72
N GLU A 31 29.28 27.24 -12.21
CA GLU A 31 30.49 27.47 -11.39
C GLU A 31 30.43 26.70 -10.06
N ALA A 32 29.24 26.60 -9.45
CA ALA A 32 28.99 25.76 -8.29
C ALA A 32 29.13 24.26 -8.63
N LEU A 33 28.58 23.81 -9.76
CA LEU A 33 28.68 22.44 -10.28
C LEU A 33 30.14 21.95 -10.34
N ARG A 34 31.01 22.81 -10.87
CA ARG A 34 32.45 22.54 -11.00
C ARG A 34 33.15 22.43 -9.65
N LYS A 35 32.78 23.27 -8.68
CA LYS A 35 33.30 23.16 -7.30
C LYS A 35 32.81 21.90 -6.58
N TYR A 36 31.57 21.48 -6.79
CA TYR A 36 30.98 20.28 -6.17
C TYR A 36 31.56 18.96 -6.73
N HIS A 37 31.78 18.86 -8.05
CA HIS A 37 32.41 17.68 -8.66
C HIS A 37 33.82 17.43 -8.08
N ASN A 38 34.57 18.50 -7.83
CA ASN A 38 35.89 18.43 -7.19
C ASN A 38 35.83 18.00 -5.71
N SER A 39 34.72 18.22 -5.00
CA SER A 39 34.57 17.99 -3.55
C SER A 39 33.78 16.72 -3.16
N ASN A 40 33.79 15.69 -4.03
CA ASN A 40 33.14 14.37 -3.80
C ASN A 40 31.60 14.44 -3.65
N LEU A 41 30.96 15.46 -4.22
CA LEU A 41 29.53 15.72 -4.07
C LEU A 41 28.79 15.55 -5.39
N PHE A 42 27.67 14.80 -5.36
CA PHE A 42 26.85 14.53 -6.53
C PHE A 42 25.97 15.71 -6.93
N VAL A 43 25.56 15.75 -8.20
CA VAL A 43 24.68 16.79 -8.76
C VAL A 43 23.49 16.14 -9.47
N TRP A 44 22.27 16.62 -9.20
CA TRP A 44 21.08 16.29 -9.98
C TRP A 44 21.00 17.18 -11.24
N LEU A 45 20.25 16.76 -12.26
CA LEU A 45 19.93 17.61 -13.41
C LEU A 45 18.43 17.51 -13.66
N ALA A 46 17.72 18.61 -13.42
CA ALA A 46 16.32 18.72 -13.79
C ALA A 46 16.19 18.97 -15.31
N LYS A 47 15.10 18.46 -15.89
CA LYS A 47 14.77 18.55 -17.32
C LYS A 47 14.68 20.03 -17.77
N GLY A 48 15.22 20.31 -18.96
CA GLY A 48 15.15 21.64 -19.57
C GLY A 48 13.72 22.06 -19.89
N PHE A 49 13.36 23.30 -19.56
CA PHE A 49 12.16 23.97 -20.07
C PHE A 49 12.52 24.71 -21.36
N LYS A 50 11.77 24.46 -22.44
CA LYS A 50 11.68 25.42 -23.54
C LYS A 50 10.21 25.62 -23.90
N GLY A 51 9.67 26.77 -23.48
CA GLY A 51 8.63 27.51 -24.20
C GLY A 51 7.22 26.92 -24.37
N LYS A 52 6.25 27.58 -23.71
CA LYS A 52 4.80 27.72 -24.01
C LYS A 52 3.84 26.51 -23.91
N ASN A 53 4.24 25.25 -24.03
CA ASN A 53 3.32 24.10 -23.86
C ASN A 53 3.86 23.06 -22.86
N GLU A 54 3.00 22.48 -22.01
CA GLU A 54 3.36 21.49 -20.98
C GLU A 54 3.95 20.17 -21.55
N ASP A 55 3.76 19.89 -22.84
CA ASP A 55 4.26 18.67 -23.48
C ASP A 55 5.75 18.70 -23.90
N ASP A 56 6.39 19.88 -23.96
CA ASP A 56 7.81 20.00 -24.33
C ASP A 56 8.79 19.75 -23.16
N ALA A 57 8.29 19.59 -21.93
CA ALA A 57 9.07 19.40 -20.71
C ALA A 57 9.73 18.00 -20.56
N LYS A 58 9.85 17.21 -21.63
CA LYS A 58 10.26 15.79 -21.56
C LYS A 58 11.44 15.37 -22.45
N ARG A 59 12.25 16.28 -23.03
CA ARG A 59 13.43 15.84 -23.81
C ARG A 59 14.64 15.52 -22.89
N PRO A 60 15.21 14.29 -22.95
CA PRO A 60 16.41 13.93 -22.20
C PRO A 60 17.67 14.57 -22.80
N ILE A 61 18.59 15.04 -21.95
CA ILE A 61 19.91 15.51 -22.39
C ILE A 61 20.67 14.33 -23.02
N THR A 62 21.16 14.53 -24.24
CA THR A 62 22.04 13.58 -24.94
C THR A 62 23.38 14.26 -25.18
N LEU A 63 24.45 13.67 -24.68
CA LEU A 63 25.83 14.12 -24.89
C LEU A 63 26.39 13.38 -26.11
N THR A 64 27.12 14.08 -26.97
CA THR A 64 27.90 13.45 -28.04
C THR A 64 29.37 13.61 -27.68
N LEU A 65 30.12 12.51 -27.75
CA LEU A 65 31.57 12.45 -27.54
C LEU A 65 32.23 12.00 -28.83
N ASP A 66 33.29 12.68 -29.25
CA ASP A 66 34.08 12.23 -30.38
C ASP A 66 35.08 11.15 -29.91
N LYS A 67 35.10 10.03 -30.63
CA LYS A 67 35.91 8.85 -30.28
C LYS A 67 37.41 9.15 -30.31
N GLU A 68 37.83 10.06 -31.18
CA GLU A 68 39.24 10.49 -31.31
C GLU A 68 39.74 11.22 -30.05
N ASP A 69 38.85 11.86 -29.30
CA ASP A 69 39.16 12.59 -28.06
C ASP A 69 39.20 11.69 -26.81
N LEU A 70 38.83 10.41 -26.94
CA LEU A 70 38.71 9.47 -25.82
C LEU A 70 39.89 8.52 -25.71
N LYS A 71 40.40 8.35 -24.49
CA LYS A 71 41.49 7.40 -24.19
C LYS A 71 40.98 5.95 -24.23
N SER A 72 41.91 5.01 -24.43
CA SER A 72 41.60 3.57 -24.50
C SER A 72 40.79 3.05 -23.29
N ASP A 73 41.13 3.51 -22.09
CA ASP A 73 40.44 3.12 -20.84
C ASP A 73 39.04 3.74 -20.72
N GLU A 74 38.82 4.91 -21.30
CA GLU A 74 37.51 5.58 -21.34
C GLU A 74 36.59 4.86 -22.34
N LEU A 75 37.11 4.48 -23.51
CA LEU A 75 36.39 3.64 -24.48
C LEU A 75 36.08 2.25 -23.93
N LYS A 76 36.93 1.70 -23.06
CA LYS A 76 36.65 0.45 -22.35
C LYS A 76 35.51 0.63 -21.34
N LEU A 77 35.52 1.69 -20.54
CA LEU A 77 34.44 2.02 -19.60
C LEU A 77 33.09 2.20 -20.31
N LEU A 78 33.05 2.88 -21.46
CA LEU A 78 31.82 3.04 -22.24
C LEU A 78 31.30 1.72 -22.81
N ARG A 79 32.20 0.82 -23.25
CA ARG A 79 31.84 -0.54 -23.68
C ARG A 79 31.28 -1.37 -22.53
N ASP A 80 31.87 -1.29 -21.33
CA ASP A 80 31.39 -1.98 -20.12
C ASP A 80 30.01 -1.48 -19.65
N LEU A 81 29.58 -0.32 -20.14
CA LEU A 81 28.25 0.26 -19.93
C LEU A 81 27.27 -0.05 -21.09
N ASN A 82 27.67 -0.90 -22.04
CA ASN A 82 26.91 -1.30 -23.22
C ASN A 82 26.63 -0.12 -24.19
N ILE A 83 27.56 0.84 -24.31
CA ILE A 83 27.48 1.91 -25.31
C ILE A 83 28.22 1.47 -26.58
N ASP A 84 27.60 1.70 -27.74
CA ASP A 84 28.23 1.48 -29.04
C ASP A 84 29.37 2.50 -29.26
N THR A 85 30.61 2.02 -29.16
CA THR A 85 31.83 2.82 -29.42
C THR A 85 32.43 2.55 -30.80
N THR A 86 31.68 1.90 -31.71
CA THR A 86 32.16 1.61 -33.07
C THR A 86 32.12 2.83 -33.98
N ARG A 87 31.24 3.79 -33.67
CA ARG A 87 31.06 5.05 -34.39
C ARG A 87 32.05 6.12 -33.93
N ASP A 88 32.33 7.07 -34.81
CA ASP A 88 33.21 8.21 -34.50
C ASP A 88 32.54 9.18 -33.52
N GLU A 89 31.21 9.35 -33.61
CA GLU A 89 30.40 10.05 -32.60
C GLU A 89 29.70 9.07 -31.65
N ILE A 90 30.01 9.16 -30.36
CA ILE A 90 29.47 8.30 -29.29
C ILE A 90 28.43 9.08 -28.48
N LYS A 91 27.18 8.60 -28.46
CA LYS A 91 26.06 9.28 -27.78
C LYS A 91 25.80 8.70 -26.38
N ILE A 92 25.82 9.56 -25.35
CA ILE A 92 25.48 9.23 -23.96
C ILE A 92 24.16 9.88 -23.59
N THR A 93 23.16 9.08 -23.24
CA THR A 93 21.84 9.56 -22.81
C THR A 93 21.73 9.71 -21.30
N HIS A 94 20.77 10.51 -20.84
CA HIS A 94 20.44 10.68 -19.41
C HIS A 94 20.23 9.34 -18.65
N GLY A 95 19.67 8.32 -19.30
CA GLY A 95 19.50 6.99 -18.69
C GLY A 95 20.82 6.27 -18.37
N ILE A 96 21.89 6.56 -19.10
CA ILE A 96 23.21 5.97 -18.89
C ILE A 96 23.95 6.69 -17.76
N ILE A 97 23.81 8.02 -17.66
CA ILE A 97 24.28 8.80 -16.51
C ILE A 97 23.69 8.23 -15.20
N LYS A 98 22.41 7.85 -15.20
CA LYS A 98 21.75 7.21 -14.05
C LYS A 98 22.27 5.80 -13.73
N LYS A 99 22.72 5.03 -14.72
CA LYS A 99 23.31 3.69 -14.52
C LYS A 99 24.70 3.75 -13.87
N LEU A 100 25.50 4.79 -14.16
CA LEU A 100 26.79 5.03 -13.51
C LEU A 100 26.63 5.21 -11.99
N ILE A 101 25.55 5.89 -11.56
CA ILE A 101 25.20 6.13 -10.15
C ILE A 101 24.91 4.82 -9.41
N ASN A 102 24.09 3.96 -10.01
CA ASN A 102 23.68 2.69 -9.40
C ASN A 102 24.80 1.65 -9.30
N LYS A 103 25.93 1.83 -10.00
CA LYS A 103 27.12 0.96 -9.94
C LYS A 103 28.15 1.40 -8.87
N GLY A 104 27.84 2.41 -8.05
CA GLY A 104 28.67 2.77 -6.89
C GLY A 104 29.84 3.71 -7.19
N TYR A 105 29.84 4.40 -8.33
CA TYR A 105 30.81 5.47 -8.60
C TYR A 105 30.48 6.70 -7.74
N SER A 106 31.41 7.13 -6.89
CA SER A 106 31.25 8.32 -6.02
C SER A 106 31.35 9.65 -6.77
N LYS A 107 31.75 9.64 -8.05
CA LYS A 107 31.79 10.80 -8.97
C LYS A 107 31.48 10.37 -10.41
N LEU A 108 30.97 11.30 -11.21
CA LEU A 108 30.95 11.15 -12.68
C LEU A 108 32.39 11.12 -13.23
N PRO A 109 32.74 10.19 -14.14
CA PRO A 109 34.04 10.21 -14.82
C PRO A 109 34.30 11.57 -15.47
N GLN A 110 35.52 12.07 -15.36
CA GLN A 110 35.87 13.44 -15.74
C GLN A 110 35.48 13.78 -17.18
N PHE A 111 35.75 12.89 -18.14
CA PHE A 111 35.40 13.12 -19.55
C PHE A 111 33.88 13.23 -19.80
N VAL A 112 33.06 12.49 -19.03
CA VAL A 112 31.58 12.59 -19.10
C VAL A 112 31.10 13.88 -18.45
N PHE A 113 31.72 14.29 -17.33
CA PHE A 113 31.44 15.55 -16.67
C PHE A 113 31.81 16.75 -17.56
N ASP A 114 32.96 16.73 -18.21
CA ASP A 114 33.43 17.83 -19.07
C ASP A 114 32.54 17.99 -20.31
N ALA A 115 32.10 16.88 -20.92
CA ALA A 115 31.15 16.92 -22.03
C ALA A 115 29.77 17.45 -21.60
N LEU A 116 29.29 17.02 -20.43
CA LEU A 116 28.06 17.53 -19.84
C LEU A 116 28.15 19.03 -19.53
N TYR A 117 29.29 19.46 -18.97
CA TYR A 117 29.56 20.85 -18.65
C TYR A 117 29.54 21.72 -19.92
N ARG A 118 30.20 21.28 -21.00
CA ARG A 118 30.17 21.98 -22.30
C ARG A 118 28.76 22.09 -22.89
N VAL A 119 27.98 21.01 -22.84
CA VAL A 119 26.59 21.02 -23.34
C VAL A 119 25.71 21.99 -22.54
N LEU A 120 25.86 22.04 -21.22
CA LEU A 120 25.12 22.96 -20.36
C LEU A 120 25.58 24.42 -20.51
N GLU A 121 26.87 24.64 -20.77
CA GLU A 121 27.43 25.95 -21.06
C GLU A 121 26.93 26.51 -22.41
N GLN A 122 26.82 25.65 -23.43
CA GLN A 122 26.31 26.02 -24.76
C GLN A 122 24.79 26.19 -24.82
N ASN A 123 24.04 25.67 -23.84
CA ASN A 123 22.58 25.72 -23.77
C ASN A 123 22.09 26.33 -22.44
N PRO A 124 22.35 27.63 -22.20
CA PRO A 124 22.09 28.30 -20.93
C PRO A 124 20.60 28.44 -20.58
N GLU A 125 19.68 28.06 -21.46
CA GLU A 125 18.24 27.95 -21.20
C GLU A 125 17.85 26.73 -20.34
N TYR A 126 18.73 25.74 -20.17
CA TYR A 126 18.43 24.55 -19.37
C TYR A 126 18.49 24.85 -17.87
N ASN A 127 17.45 24.47 -17.12
CA ASN A 127 17.39 24.72 -15.67
C ASN A 127 18.11 23.61 -14.89
N ILE A 128 19.23 23.95 -14.23
CA ILE A 128 20.06 23.01 -13.46
C ILE A 128 19.70 23.06 -11.96
N CYS A 129 19.69 21.91 -11.27
CA CYS A 129 19.39 21.78 -9.83
C CYS A 129 20.43 20.89 -9.13
N VAL A 130 21.16 21.40 -8.14
CA VAL A 130 22.29 20.69 -7.48
C VAL A 130 21.92 20.31 -6.04
N GLU A 131 21.99 19.02 -5.67
CA GLU A 131 21.71 18.55 -4.30
C GLU A 131 22.88 17.73 -3.72
N PRO A 132 23.38 18.06 -2.51
CA PRO A 132 24.40 17.28 -1.79
C PRO A 132 23.80 16.11 -0.98
N ILE A 133 24.44 14.94 -0.98
CA ILE A 133 24.10 13.80 -0.10
C ILE A 133 25.24 13.55 0.89
N GLY A 134 24.94 13.47 2.18
CA GLY A 134 25.88 12.98 3.21
C GLY A 134 25.13 12.42 4.42
N GLU A 135 25.44 11.18 4.81
CA GLU A 135 24.97 10.50 6.02
C GLU A 135 26.16 9.78 6.71
N VAL A 136 26.19 9.80 8.05
CA VAL A 136 27.15 9.09 8.94
C VAL A 136 26.32 8.42 10.08
N VAL A 137 26.64 7.19 10.51
CA VAL A 137 25.72 6.23 11.20
C VAL A 137 26.23 5.72 12.58
N ALA A 138 25.43 5.76 13.67
CA ALA A 138 25.58 4.97 14.94
C ALA A 138 24.21 4.55 15.57
N TYR A 139 24.21 3.67 16.60
CA TYR A 139 23.17 2.65 16.93
C TYR A 139 22.43 2.79 18.28
N ASP A 140 21.19 2.28 18.32
CA ASP A 140 20.27 1.86 19.41
C ASP A 140 20.23 2.66 20.73
N LEU A 141 19.21 3.52 20.91
CA LEU A 141 18.78 4.08 22.22
C LEU A 141 17.26 4.29 22.30
N ASP A 142 16.71 4.05 23.50
CA ASP A 142 15.35 4.44 23.86
C ASP A 142 15.22 5.97 23.96
N SER A 143 14.08 6.55 23.57
CA SER A 143 13.93 8.01 23.37
C SER A 143 14.12 8.83 24.65
N ASP A 144 13.74 8.24 25.79
CA ASP A 144 13.84 8.90 27.10
C ASP A 144 15.27 8.76 27.68
N ASP A 145 15.96 7.64 27.44
CA ASP A 145 17.36 7.43 27.82
C ASP A 145 18.32 8.31 27.03
N TYR A 146 18.09 8.47 25.72
CA TYR A 146 18.86 9.41 24.90
C TYR A 146 18.65 10.85 25.34
N PHE A 147 17.42 11.22 25.73
CA PHE A 147 17.14 12.57 26.23
C PHE A 147 17.90 12.86 27.52
N GLU A 148 17.94 11.93 28.47
CA GLU A 148 18.73 12.10 29.71
C GLU A 148 20.24 12.14 29.43
N ILE A 149 20.73 11.36 28.47
CA ILE A 149 22.15 11.38 28.06
C ILE A 149 22.50 12.69 27.35
N PHE A 150 21.62 13.18 26.46
CA PHE A 150 21.78 14.46 25.79
C PHE A 150 21.73 15.61 26.78
N LYS A 151 20.77 15.62 27.69
CA LYS A 151 20.61 16.64 28.74
C LYS A 151 21.85 16.67 29.62
N GLN A 152 22.35 15.52 30.03
CA GLN A 152 23.60 15.41 30.79
C GLN A 152 24.82 15.90 29.98
N ALA A 153 24.97 15.48 28.73
CA ALA A 153 26.05 15.95 27.85
C ALA A 153 26.00 17.47 27.64
N TYR A 154 24.80 18.01 27.49
CA TYR A 154 24.55 19.44 27.30
C TYR A 154 24.93 20.24 28.56
N TYR A 155 24.54 19.78 29.76
CA TYR A 155 24.96 20.40 31.01
C TYR A 155 26.48 20.36 31.18
N GLU A 156 27.11 19.23 30.89
CA GLU A 156 28.56 19.08 31.04
C GLU A 156 29.35 19.97 30.05
N VAL A 157 28.79 20.28 28.87
CA VAL A 157 29.46 21.08 27.84
C VAL A 157 29.13 22.57 27.93
N PHE A 158 27.92 22.92 28.36
CA PHE A 158 27.40 24.30 28.33
C PHE A 158 27.09 24.91 29.71
N GLY A 159 27.04 24.12 30.79
CA GLY A 159 26.70 24.58 32.15
C GLY A 159 25.18 24.69 32.41
N GLU A 160 24.78 24.84 33.68
CA GLU A 160 23.35 24.84 34.10
C GLU A 160 22.53 26.03 33.60
N ASP A 161 23.15 27.19 33.37
CA ASP A 161 22.42 28.45 33.13
C ASP A 161 21.84 28.60 31.71
N VAL A 162 22.26 27.80 30.72
CA VAL A 162 21.85 27.94 29.31
C VAL A 162 20.52 27.23 29.00
N LEU A 163 20.07 26.31 29.85
CA LEU A 163 18.82 25.56 29.62
C LEU A 163 17.54 26.39 29.89
N LYS A 164 17.66 27.58 30.51
CA LYS A 164 16.53 28.50 30.69
C LYS A 164 15.92 28.98 29.37
N ASP A 165 16.69 28.95 28.27
CA ASP A 165 16.25 29.39 26.94
C ASP A 165 16.09 28.24 25.92
N THR A 166 16.13 26.99 26.40
CA THR A 166 15.87 25.79 25.60
C THR A 166 14.40 25.39 25.77
N PHE A 167 13.62 25.51 24.71
CA PHE A 167 12.21 25.09 24.74
C PHE A 167 12.11 23.63 24.30
N VAL A 168 11.47 22.79 25.10
CA VAL A 168 11.23 21.38 24.77
C VAL A 168 9.73 21.17 24.64
N GLU A 169 9.28 20.88 23.43
CA GLU A 169 7.88 20.56 23.16
C GLU A 169 7.72 19.07 22.84
N LYS A 170 6.81 18.42 23.55
CA LYS A 170 6.41 17.05 23.26
C LYS A 170 5.29 17.07 22.24
N THR A 171 5.61 16.77 20.98
CA THR A 171 4.62 16.68 19.90
C THR A 171 4.21 15.23 19.67
N LYS A 172 3.20 15.00 18.81
CA LYS A 172 2.84 13.64 18.36
C LYS A 172 3.97 12.93 17.62
N GLN A 173 4.95 13.67 17.12
CA GLN A 173 6.06 13.15 16.35
C GLN A 173 7.32 12.94 17.18
N GLY A 174 7.34 13.24 18.48
CA GLY A 174 8.50 13.04 19.38
C GLY A 174 8.81 14.26 20.25
N TYR A 175 10.01 14.31 20.85
CA TYR A 175 10.48 15.50 21.56
C TYR A 175 11.16 16.44 20.56
N HIS A 176 10.68 17.67 20.51
CA HIS A 176 11.30 18.76 19.74
C HIS A 176 12.06 19.63 20.72
N ILE A 177 13.37 19.71 20.55
CA ILE A 177 14.23 20.59 21.33
C ILE A 177 14.55 21.79 20.45
N PHE A 178 14.16 22.98 20.90
CA PHE A 178 14.39 24.23 20.21
C PHE A 178 15.55 24.96 20.88
N LEU A 179 16.64 25.14 20.12
CA LEU A 179 17.78 25.95 20.52
C LEU A 179 17.78 27.24 19.71
N ARG A 180 17.82 28.39 20.40
CA ARG A 180 17.84 29.71 19.77
C ARG A 180 19.30 30.17 19.65
N LEU A 181 19.86 30.16 18.43
CA LEU A 181 21.24 30.60 18.18
C LEU A 181 21.27 32.04 17.67
N THR A 182 22.02 32.91 18.35
CA THR A 182 22.28 34.28 17.92
C THR A 182 23.66 34.41 17.26
N ASN A 183 23.67 35.05 16.08
CA ASN A 183 24.80 35.54 15.28
C ASN A 183 25.41 34.70 14.14
N PHE A 184 24.77 33.61 13.67
CA PHE A 184 25.18 33.00 12.39
C PHE A 184 24.06 32.83 11.34
N ILE A 185 22.88 33.38 11.60
CA ILE A 185 21.76 33.35 10.65
C ILE A 185 21.15 34.75 10.58
N PRO A 186 21.17 35.44 9.43
CA PRO A 186 20.45 36.69 9.28
C PRO A 186 18.94 36.41 9.28
N ASN A 187 18.22 37.20 10.06
CA ASN A 187 16.79 37.11 10.42
C ASN A 187 16.51 35.91 11.31
N GLY A 188 16.19 36.16 12.58
CA GLY A 188 16.14 35.16 13.64
C GLY A 188 15.49 33.87 13.16
N ARG A 189 16.22 32.76 13.13
CA ARG A 189 15.71 31.42 12.82
C ARG A 189 15.90 30.53 14.03
N THR A 190 15.05 29.52 14.15
CA THR A 190 15.10 28.54 15.23
C THR A 190 15.76 27.26 14.71
N ILE A 191 16.60 26.61 15.52
CA ILE A 191 17.10 25.27 15.21
C ILE A 191 16.19 24.24 15.84
N GLU A 192 15.65 23.37 14.99
CA GLU A 192 14.77 22.27 15.37
C GLU A 192 15.54 20.96 15.39
N PHE A 193 15.54 20.28 16.54
CA PHE A 193 15.98 18.89 16.67
C PHE A 193 14.75 17.99 16.66
N ILE A 194 14.54 17.26 15.57
CA ILE A 194 13.39 16.37 15.41
C ILE A 194 13.80 14.96 15.84
N THR A 195 13.29 14.48 16.97
CA THR A 195 13.26 13.04 17.27
C THR A 195 11.94 12.49 16.76
N LYS A 196 11.94 11.43 15.94
CA LYS A 196 10.70 10.80 15.44
C LYS A 196 10.20 9.76 16.45
N LYS A 197 8.94 9.88 16.89
CA LYS A 197 8.21 8.91 17.72
C LYS A 197 6.83 8.67 17.12
N GLU A 198 6.74 7.73 16.19
CA GLU A 198 5.52 6.95 15.96
C GLU A 198 5.93 5.56 15.47
N GLY A 199 5.98 4.59 16.39
CA GLY A 199 5.61 3.18 16.20
C GLY A 199 6.07 2.42 14.94
N LYS A 200 7.07 2.90 14.21
CA LYS A 200 7.73 2.20 13.12
C LYS A 200 9.18 2.00 13.53
N GLU A 201 9.54 0.74 13.65
CA GLU A 201 10.88 0.19 13.74
C GLU A 201 12.00 1.23 13.56
N PHE A 202 12.78 1.45 14.61
CA PHE A 202 14.01 2.26 14.55
C PHE A 202 15.10 1.63 13.68
N ALA A 203 14.87 0.46 13.08
CA ALA A 203 15.78 -0.19 12.15
C ALA A 203 15.05 -0.57 10.85
N ARG A 204 15.56 -0.13 9.70
CA ARG A 204 15.19 -0.70 8.39
C ARG A 204 16.28 -1.65 7.95
N TYR A 205 15.91 -2.88 7.60
CA TYR A 205 16.83 -3.82 6.99
C TYR A 205 16.87 -3.56 5.47
N TYR A 206 17.97 -3.01 4.97
CA TYR A 206 18.20 -2.78 3.54
C TYR A 206 19.58 -3.32 3.17
N ASN A 207 19.65 -4.17 2.14
CA ASN A 207 20.90 -4.73 1.60
C ASN A 207 21.84 -5.44 2.61
N GLY A 208 21.28 -6.20 3.56
CA GLY A 208 22.09 -7.02 4.46
C GLY A 208 22.67 -6.28 5.66
N LYS A 209 22.28 -5.02 5.88
CA LYS A 209 22.63 -4.22 7.07
C LYS A 209 21.36 -3.62 7.70
N TYR A 210 21.40 -3.44 9.01
CA TYR A 210 20.39 -2.69 9.77
C TYR A 210 20.77 -1.18 9.72
N GLU A 211 19.87 -0.34 9.21
CA GLU A 211 19.97 1.13 9.18
C GLU A 211 19.04 1.76 10.23
N ILE A 212 19.58 2.65 11.07
CA ILE A 212 18.86 3.43 12.10
C ILE A 212 18.99 4.93 11.75
N VAL A 213 17.94 5.72 11.99
CA VAL A 213 17.81 7.14 11.58
C VAL A 213 18.18 8.11 12.72
N TYR A 214 19.08 9.07 12.46
CA TYR A 214 19.43 10.18 13.38
C TYR A 214 18.36 11.29 13.43
N PRO A 215 18.31 12.12 14.50
CA PRO A 215 17.58 13.38 14.47
C PRO A 215 18.12 14.29 13.37
N SER A 216 17.21 14.77 12.51
CA SER A 216 17.52 15.76 11.48
C SER A 216 17.51 17.17 12.07
N ILE A 217 18.56 17.94 11.83
CA ILE A 217 18.62 19.37 12.18
C ILE A 217 17.90 20.16 11.08
N ARG A 218 16.79 20.83 11.43
CA ARG A 218 16.10 21.78 10.53
C ARG A 218 16.31 23.21 10.99
N VAL A 219 16.44 24.12 10.03
CA VAL A 219 16.52 25.56 10.27
C VAL A 219 15.31 26.20 9.60
N THR A 220 14.37 26.68 10.41
CA THR A 220 13.07 27.24 9.97
C THR A 220 12.96 28.73 10.30
N ASN A 221 12.14 29.45 9.54
CA ASN A 221 11.86 30.87 9.78
C ASN A 221 10.76 31.01 10.87
N PRO A 222 10.83 31.92 11.85
CA PRO A 222 9.87 32.00 12.96
C PRO A 222 8.48 32.42 12.51
N GLU A 223 8.36 33.13 11.40
CA GLU A 223 7.07 33.49 10.78
C GLU A 223 6.32 32.25 10.27
N GLU A 224 7.02 31.14 9.94
CA GLU A 224 6.40 29.86 9.57
C GLU A 224 5.89 29.07 10.80
N LEU A 225 6.14 29.56 12.02
CA LEU A 225 5.67 28.98 13.27
C LEU A 225 4.45 29.72 13.86
N GLU A 226 3.90 30.71 13.15
CA GLU A 226 2.66 31.37 13.58
C GLU A 226 1.48 30.39 13.56
N GLY A 227 1.02 30.03 14.76
CA GLY A 227 -0.03 29.03 14.99
C GLY A 227 0.22 28.16 16.23
N ILE A 228 1.43 28.21 16.82
CA ILE A 228 1.79 27.52 18.06
C ILE A 228 1.72 28.55 19.22
N PRO A 229 1.06 28.25 20.35
CA PRO A 229 0.82 29.23 21.41
C PRO A 229 2.11 29.54 22.18
N TYR A 230 2.79 30.63 21.82
CA TYR A 230 3.91 31.18 22.60
C TYR A 230 3.41 32.17 23.66
N THR A 231 3.70 31.90 24.94
CA THR A 231 3.75 32.96 25.96
C THR A 231 4.92 33.89 25.65
N LYS A 232 4.60 35.16 25.33
CA LYS A 232 5.57 36.22 25.02
C LYS A 232 6.59 36.38 26.15
N LEU A 233 7.85 36.00 25.90
CA LEU A 233 8.99 36.48 26.69
C LEU A 233 9.29 37.94 26.33
N SER A 234 9.51 38.78 27.34
CA SER A 234 9.76 40.21 27.17
C SER A 234 11.06 40.48 26.43
N THR A 235 11.06 41.50 25.58
CA THR A 235 12.17 41.99 24.73
C THR A 235 13.49 42.24 25.45
N LYS A 236 13.50 42.32 26.79
CA LYS A 236 14.70 42.58 27.60
C LYS A 236 15.61 41.36 27.80
N GLY A 237 15.11 40.13 27.63
CA GLY A 237 15.92 38.90 27.77
C GLY A 237 16.69 38.50 26.51
N LEU A 238 16.50 39.21 25.39
CA LEU A 238 17.08 38.86 24.09
C LEU A 238 18.49 39.41 23.86
N ASP A 239 18.92 40.42 24.61
CA ASP A 239 20.18 41.14 24.35
C ASP A 239 21.42 40.54 25.06
N GLU A 240 21.24 39.65 26.05
CA GLU A 240 22.33 39.13 26.89
C GLU A 240 22.86 37.72 26.48
N LEU A 241 22.21 37.01 25.55
CA LEU A 241 22.60 35.63 25.21
C LEU A 241 23.36 35.56 23.88
N LYS A 242 24.68 35.74 23.94
CA LYS A 242 25.58 35.72 22.78
C LYS A 242 26.55 34.52 22.82
N THR A 243 26.50 33.74 21.73
CA THR A 243 27.53 32.87 21.12
C THR A 243 27.87 31.48 21.70
N ILE A 244 27.64 30.43 20.90
CA ILE A 244 28.22 29.08 21.02
C ILE A 244 29.05 28.79 19.75
N SER A 245 30.27 28.25 19.89
CA SER A 245 31.19 27.95 18.77
C SER A 245 30.96 26.57 18.14
N LEU A 246 31.43 26.39 16.90
CA LEU A 246 31.42 25.09 16.19
C LEU A 246 32.26 24.02 16.91
N ASP A 247 33.28 24.45 17.65
CA ASP A 247 34.12 23.58 18.46
C ASP A 247 33.36 23.06 19.70
N LYS A 248 32.54 23.91 20.33
CA LYS A 248 31.62 23.52 21.42
C LYS A 248 30.54 22.54 20.98
N LEU A 249 30.09 22.61 19.73
CA LEU A 249 29.16 21.63 19.16
C LEU A 249 29.82 20.27 18.94
N LYS A 250 31.07 20.24 18.46
CA LYS A 250 31.85 19.00 18.38
C LYS A 250 32.13 18.43 19.76
N GLU A 251 32.40 19.27 20.75
CA GLU A 251 32.57 18.89 22.15
C GLU A 251 31.30 18.21 22.69
N LEU A 252 30.12 18.73 22.36
CA LEU A 252 28.83 18.10 22.66
C LEU A 252 28.66 16.73 22.01
N GLU A 253 28.98 16.61 20.72
CA GLU A 253 28.90 15.33 19.99
C GLU A 253 29.83 14.26 20.57
N ILE A 254 31.06 14.64 20.92
CA ILE A 254 32.02 13.77 21.61
C ILE A 254 31.48 13.35 22.98
N LYS A 255 30.91 14.30 23.74
CA LYS A 255 30.39 14.03 25.09
C LYS A 255 29.19 13.08 25.11
N ILE A 256 28.31 13.20 24.12
CA ILE A 256 27.20 12.26 23.93
C ILE A 256 27.77 10.86 23.68
N VAL A 257 28.77 10.72 22.81
CA VAL A 257 29.42 9.42 22.55
C VAL A 257 30.06 8.83 23.80
N GLU A 258 30.76 9.62 24.62
CA GLU A 258 31.36 9.15 25.88
C GLU A 258 30.31 8.64 26.87
N LEU A 259 29.21 9.37 27.06
CA LEU A 259 28.14 9.00 28.00
C LEU A 259 27.37 7.76 27.53
N LEU A 260 27.23 7.59 26.22
CA LEU A 260 26.67 6.37 25.63
C LEU A 260 27.52 5.14 25.98
N GLU A 261 28.84 5.21 25.81
CA GLU A 261 29.71 4.08 26.13
C GLU A 261 29.78 3.80 27.64
N LYS A 262 29.75 4.85 28.47
CA LYS A 262 29.71 4.74 29.93
C LYS A 262 28.45 4.02 30.44
N LYS A 263 27.32 4.16 29.73
CA LYS A 263 26.06 3.46 30.01
C LYS A 263 25.96 2.08 29.34
N GLY A 264 27.03 1.57 28.73
CA GLY A 264 27.11 0.22 28.17
C GLY A 264 26.70 0.10 26.69
N TYR A 265 26.43 1.22 26.01
CA TYR A 265 26.03 1.24 24.60
C TYR A 265 27.27 1.16 23.67
N LYS A 266 27.20 0.35 22.61
CA LYS A 266 28.32 0.17 21.67
C LYS A 266 28.28 1.19 20.53
N VAL A 267 29.30 2.05 20.44
CA VAL A 267 29.45 3.03 19.34
C VAL A 267 30.41 2.50 18.27
N ARG A 268 30.04 2.63 16.98
CA ARG A 268 30.87 2.13 15.87
C ARG A 268 32.21 2.86 15.76
N ASN A 269 33.27 2.10 15.47
CA ASN A 269 34.63 2.59 15.22
C ASN A 269 34.74 3.59 14.05
N GLU A 270 33.75 3.64 13.16
CA GLU A 270 33.71 4.59 12.04
C GLU A 270 33.29 6.01 12.50
N VAL A 271 32.37 6.10 13.46
CA VAL A 271 31.94 7.37 14.08
C VAL A 271 33.01 7.91 15.01
N LYS A 272 33.65 7.03 15.78
CA LYS A 272 34.82 7.40 16.58
C LYS A 272 35.94 8.02 15.73
N ARG A 273 36.19 7.45 14.54
CA ARG A 273 37.16 8.01 13.58
C ARG A 273 36.76 9.38 13.05
N LEU A 274 35.48 9.61 12.73
CA LEU A 274 34.99 10.89 12.21
C LEU A 274 34.99 12.01 13.27
N LEU A 275 34.84 11.64 14.54
CA LEU A 275 34.88 12.56 15.69
C LEU A 275 36.27 12.68 16.34
N GLY A 276 37.27 11.94 15.86
CA GLY A 276 38.64 11.96 16.40
C GLY A 276 38.83 11.25 17.75
N ILE A 277 37.91 10.36 18.13
CA ILE A 277 37.93 9.61 19.39
C ILE A 277 38.87 8.38 19.26
N PRO A 278 39.83 8.16 20.19
CA PRO A 278 40.77 7.04 20.13
C PRO A 278 40.06 5.68 20.19
N ILE A 279 40.46 4.73 19.33
CA ILE A 279 39.95 3.36 19.34
C ILE A 279 40.98 2.51 20.09
N GLY A 280 40.58 1.91 21.22
CA GLY A 280 41.48 1.07 22.00
C GLY A 280 41.91 -0.19 21.23
N GLU A 281 43.21 -0.30 20.94
CA GLU A 281 43.84 -1.57 20.59
C GLU A 281 43.96 -2.41 21.86
N ASN A 282 42.99 -3.30 22.12
CA ASN A 282 43.17 -4.55 22.86
C ASN A 282 41.85 -5.31 22.92
N GLY A 283 41.83 -6.50 22.30
CA GLY A 283 40.64 -7.34 22.27
C GLY A 283 40.90 -8.69 21.61
N ARG A 284 41.94 -9.38 22.06
CA ARG A 284 42.05 -10.84 21.94
C ARG A 284 40.75 -11.46 22.44
N LEU A 285 40.21 -12.40 21.67
CA LEU A 285 39.14 -13.31 22.09
C LEU A 285 39.54 -13.98 23.41
N HIS A 286 38.96 -13.51 24.52
CA HIS A 286 38.79 -14.29 25.73
C HIS A 286 37.32 -14.68 25.84
N ILE A 287 37.07 -15.97 25.64
CA ILE A 287 35.86 -16.65 26.08
C ILE A 287 36.14 -17.07 27.54
N GLY A 288 35.31 -16.61 28.46
CA GLY A 288 35.31 -16.98 29.88
C GLY A 288 33.90 -16.78 30.44
N VAL A 289 33.39 -17.83 31.07
CA VAL A 289 31.99 -18.12 31.43
C VAL A 289 31.73 -17.80 32.90
N GLU A 290 30.48 -17.45 33.24
CA GLU A 290 29.66 -17.88 34.40
C GLU A 290 28.52 -16.86 34.61
N GLY A 291 27.26 -17.16 34.91
CA GLY A 291 26.40 -18.33 35.18
C GLY A 291 24.98 -17.74 35.35
N THR A 292 23.83 -18.41 35.33
CA THR A 292 23.45 -19.79 35.63
C THR A 292 22.04 -20.02 35.05
N ASN A 293 21.82 -21.20 34.46
CA ASN A 293 20.75 -22.15 34.77
C ASN A 293 20.22 -22.91 33.54
N SER A 294 20.52 -24.21 33.59
CA SER A 294 19.90 -25.35 32.93
C SER A 294 19.82 -25.30 31.40
N LYS A 295 20.92 -25.67 30.74
CA LYS A 295 20.85 -26.42 29.49
C LYS A 295 21.65 -27.71 29.63
N ALA A 296 20.99 -28.78 29.21
CA ALA A 296 21.56 -30.10 28.99
C ALA A 296 22.93 -29.98 28.30
N THR A 297 23.84 -30.81 28.76
CA THR A 297 25.21 -31.01 28.31
C THR A 297 25.27 -31.01 26.78
N ILE A 298 25.92 -29.99 26.19
CA ILE A 298 26.29 -30.00 24.78
C ILE A 298 27.57 -30.85 24.70
N GLU A 299 27.44 -32.09 24.25
CA GLU A 299 28.59 -32.90 23.86
C GLU A 299 29.34 -32.20 22.71
N VAL A 300 30.67 -32.13 22.86
CA VAL A 300 31.57 -31.41 21.96
C VAL A 300 31.58 -32.12 20.59
N MET A 301 30.94 -31.52 19.58
CA MET A 301 30.85 -32.11 18.24
C MET A 301 32.19 -32.06 17.47
N PRO A 302 32.57 -33.14 16.75
CA PRO A 302 33.84 -33.23 16.01
C PRO A 302 33.92 -32.23 14.84
N LYS A 303 35.14 -31.71 14.58
CA LYS A 303 35.43 -30.65 13.58
C LYS A 303 36.15 -31.17 12.33
N ASN A 304 36.79 -32.34 12.40
CA ASN A 304 37.50 -32.95 11.28
C ASN A 304 37.29 -34.48 11.27
N LYS A 305 37.76 -35.17 10.22
CA LYS A 305 37.57 -36.62 10.06
C LYS A 305 38.25 -37.44 11.17
N GLU A 306 39.35 -36.94 11.72
CA GLU A 306 40.13 -37.60 12.77
C GLU A 306 39.42 -37.50 14.13
N GLU A 307 38.92 -36.32 14.48
CA GLU A 307 38.05 -36.10 15.64
C GLU A 307 36.76 -36.91 15.51
N LEU A 308 36.13 -36.94 14.33
CA LEU A 308 34.94 -37.74 14.07
C LEU A 308 35.21 -39.23 14.27
N LEU A 309 36.33 -39.72 13.74
CA LEU A 309 36.75 -41.10 13.91
C LEU A 309 36.96 -41.43 15.39
N ASN A 310 37.64 -40.57 16.12
CA ASN A 310 37.91 -40.76 17.55
C ASN A 310 36.62 -40.76 18.38
N THR A 311 35.69 -39.84 18.12
CA THR A 311 34.37 -39.80 18.80
C THR A 311 33.55 -41.04 18.50
N ILE A 312 33.46 -41.47 17.23
CA ILE A 312 32.73 -42.71 16.87
C ILE A 312 33.42 -43.92 17.50
N LEU A 313 34.74 -43.98 17.54
CA LEU A 313 35.48 -45.07 18.19
C LEU A 313 35.26 -45.11 19.70
N GLU A 314 35.13 -43.96 20.37
CA GLU A 314 34.75 -43.90 21.78
C GLU A 314 33.36 -44.47 22.03
N ASP A 315 32.40 -44.18 21.16
CA ASP A 315 31.06 -44.75 21.28
C ASP A 315 31.01 -46.24 20.90
N VAL A 316 31.75 -46.66 19.87
CA VAL A 316 31.88 -48.07 19.48
C VAL A 316 32.51 -48.91 20.60
N LYS A 317 33.45 -48.35 21.37
CA LYS A 317 34.03 -49.00 22.55
C LYS A 317 33.02 -49.22 23.69
N LYS A 318 31.96 -48.40 23.76
CA LYS A 318 30.88 -48.53 24.76
C LYS A 318 29.85 -49.59 24.37
N LEU A 319 29.83 -50.04 23.11
CA LEU A 319 28.91 -51.05 22.63
C LEU A 319 29.31 -52.44 23.14
N GLN A 320 28.36 -53.14 23.76
CA GLN A 320 28.53 -54.55 24.14
C GLN A 320 28.24 -55.46 22.94
N ILE A 321 29.23 -55.65 22.07
CA ILE A 321 29.11 -56.54 20.91
C ILE A 321 29.33 -57.99 21.35
N GLU A 322 28.28 -58.82 21.31
CA GLU A 322 28.33 -60.23 21.71
C GLU A 322 29.31 -61.07 20.88
N LYS A 323 29.81 -62.16 21.49
CA LYS A 323 30.79 -63.07 20.90
C LYS A 323 30.14 -63.92 19.80
N GLY A 324 30.22 -63.48 18.54
CA GLY A 324 29.89 -64.32 17.38
C GLY A 324 29.08 -63.67 16.26
N GLU A 325 28.31 -62.61 16.52
CA GLU A 325 27.50 -61.90 15.51
C GLU A 325 28.29 -60.70 14.96
N ARG A 326 29.05 -60.84 13.85
CA ARG A 326 30.11 -59.84 13.56
C ARG A 326 30.63 -59.66 12.12
N SER A 327 29.81 -59.71 11.07
CA SER A 327 30.24 -59.24 9.73
C SER A 327 29.97 -57.74 9.55
N ASP A 328 28.75 -57.31 9.84
CA ASP A 328 28.26 -56.01 9.36
C ASP A 328 28.89 -54.83 10.11
N TRP A 329 29.22 -55.01 11.39
CA TRP A 329 29.96 -54.03 12.20
C TRP A 329 31.42 -53.90 11.75
N ILE A 330 32.06 -55.00 11.33
CA ILE A 330 33.43 -54.96 10.77
C ILE A 330 33.39 -54.17 9.47
N PHE A 331 32.45 -54.49 8.58
CA PHE A 331 32.31 -53.80 7.30
C PHE A 331 31.98 -52.30 7.45
N ALA A 332 31.04 -51.93 8.33
CA ALA A 332 30.69 -50.53 8.59
C ALA A 332 31.87 -49.72 9.12
N LEU A 333 32.66 -50.29 10.04
CA LEU A 333 33.89 -49.68 10.54
C LEU A 333 34.98 -49.62 9.47
N THR A 334 35.13 -50.65 8.64
CA THR A 334 36.06 -50.66 7.50
C THR A 334 35.74 -49.53 6.51
N LEU A 335 34.47 -49.29 6.21
CA LEU A 335 34.05 -48.13 5.41
C LEU A 335 34.47 -46.83 6.12
N LEU A 336 34.17 -46.68 7.41
CA LEU A 336 34.56 -45.49 8.17
C LEU A 336 36.09 -45.25 8.15
N PHE A 337 36.90 -46.27 8.43
CA PHE A 337 38.37 -46.18 8.44
C PHE A 337 38.95 -45.81 7.08
N LYS A 338 38.45 -46.45 6.02
CA LYS A 338 38.90 -46.19 4.65
C LYS A 338 38.51 -44.78 4.20
N TRP A 339 37.36 -44.27 4.64
CA TRP A 339 36.95 -42.89 4.38
C TRP A 339 37.73 -41.85 5.20
N CYS A 340 38.20 -42.22 6.38
CA CYS A 340 39.10 -41.41 7.22
C CYS A 340 40.58 -41.50 6.80
N GLY A 341 40.93 -42.37 5.84
CA GLY A 341 42.25 -42.42 5.22
C GLY A 341 43.28 -43.29 5.96
N LEU A 342 42.83 -44.24 6.78
CA LEU A 342 43.72 -45.18 7.47
C LEU A 342 44.34 -46.19 6.48
N SER A 343 45.50 -46.73 6.83
CA SER A 343 46.06 -47.91 6.16
C SER A 343 45.28 -49.18 6.55
N CYS A 344 45.40 -50.23 5.73
CA CYS A 344 44.74 -51.52 6.03
C CYS A 344 45.26 -52.10 7.35
N GLU A 345 46.56 -51.96 7.59
CA GLU A 345 47.26 -52.41 8.80
C GLU A 345 46.77 -51.65 10.05
N ASP A 346 46.64 -50.33 9.96
CA ASP A 346 46.16 -49.51 11.10
C ASP A 346 44.70 -49.80 11.44
N ALA A 347 43.84 -49.92 10.42
CA ALA A 347 42.44 -50.27 10.61
C ALA A 347 42.28 -51.66 11.26
N PHE A 348 43.09 -52.63 10.83
CA PHE A 348 43.11 -53.97 11.41
C PHE A 348 43.56 -53.95 12.89
N ASN A 349 44.60 -53.18 13.21
CA ASN A 349 45.07 -53.01 14.59
C ASN A 349 44.00 -52.38 15.49
N ILE A 350 43.22 -51.42 14.98
CA ILE A 350 42.11 -50.82 15.72
C ILE A 350 40.97 -51.83 15.92
N LEU A 351 40.57 -52.57 14.89
CA LEU A 351 39.51 -53.59 14.99
C LEU A 351 39.87 -54.69 16.00
N THR A 352 41.13 -55.13 16.03
CA THR A 352 41.63 -56.15 16.96
C THR A 352 41.76 -55.63 18.40
N SER A 353 41.72 -54.32 18.62
CA SER A 353 41.72 -53.70 19.95
C SER A 353 40.33 -53.60 20.60
N LEU A 354 39.27 -53.67 19.81
CA LEU A 354 37.89 -53.60 20.30
C LEU A 354 37.51 -54.98 20.85
N GLU A 355 37.22 -55.10 22.15
CA GLU A 355 36.97 -56.40 22.82
C GLU A 355 35.81 -57.18 22.15
N GLY A 356 34.78 -56.42 21.78
CA GLY A 356 33.64 -56.84 21.00
C GLY A 356 33.89 -56.96 19.49
N ILE A 357 35.12 -56.83 18.98
CA ILE A 357 35.55 -57.14 17.59
C ILE A 357 36.77 -58.08 17.47
N LYS A 358 37.57 -58.16 18.52
CA LYS A 358 38.79 -58.97 18.66
C LYS A 358 38.55 -60.47 18.52
N THR A 359 37.53 -61.02 19.15
CA THR A 359 37.29 -62.48 19.18
C THR A 359 37.02 -63.16 17.82
N LYS A 360 36.84 -62.40 16.73
CA LYS A 360 36.72 -62.94 15.36
C LYS A 360 38.08 -63.09 14.70
N PHE A 361 39.00 -62.19 15.06
CA PHE A 361 40.40 -62.20 14.62
C PHE A 361 41.27 -63.14 15.48
N GLU A 362 40.76 -63.61 16.63
CA GLU A 362 41.42 -64.63 17.47
C GLU A 362 41.30 -66.05 16.90
N ASP A 363 40.34 -66.30 16.00
CA ASP A 363 40.23 -67.55 15.25
C ASP A 363 41.20 -67.47 14.06
N SER A 364 42.19 -68.37 13.99
CA SER A 364 43.38 -68.25 13.12
C SER A 364 43.11 -68.13 11.61
N SER A 365 41.86 -68.23 11.18
CA SER A 365 41.40 -68.07 9.79
C SER A 365 41.08 -66.62 9.38
N HIS A 366 40.90 -65.70 10.32
CA HIS A 366 40.57 -64.29 10.03
C HIS A 366 41.76 -63.39 10.37
N ASN A 367 42.90 -63.60 9.70
CA ASN A 367 44.11 -62.79 9.89
C ASN A 367 44.08 -61.50 9.04
N LEU A 368 45.17 -60.73 9.06
CA LEU A 368 45.31 -59.50 8.26
C LEU A 368 45.05 -59.74 6.76
N ASP A 369 45.50 -60.88 6.22
CA ASP A 369 45.28 -61.21 4.80
C ASP A 369 43.80 -61.48 4.49
N TRP A 370 43.08 -62.14 5.40
CA TRP A 370 41.63 -62.31 5.28
C TRP A 370 40.92 -60.95 5.30
N TYR A 371 41.23 -60.10 6.27
CA TYR A 371 40.64 -58.76 6.37
C TYR A 371 40.92 -57.91 5.13
N LYS A 372 42.17 -57.94 4.65
CA LYS A 372 42.58 -57.22 3.44
C LYS A 372 41.79 -57.70 2.22
N THR A 373 41.62 -59.01 2.07
CA THR A 373 40.97 -59.62 0.91
C THR A 373 39.45 -59.43 0.90
N TYR A 374 38.80 -59.70 2.03
CA TYR A 374 37.33 -59.84 2.07
C TYR A 374 36.60 -58.59 2.59
N GLU A 375 37.26 -57.73 3.37
CA GLU A 375 36.64 -56.51 3.93
C GLU A 375 37.24 -55.26 3.29
N TRP A 376 38.56 -55.11 3.37
CA TRP A 376 39.26 -53.89 2.92
C TRP A 376 39.17 -53.69 1.42
N ASN A 377 39.44 -54.73 0.63
CA ASN A 377 39.38 -54.67 -0.83
C ASN A 377 37.93 -54.65 -1.36
N ALA A 378 36.97 -55.21 -0.61
CA ALA A 378 35.55 -55.20 -0.98
C ALA A 378 34.89 -53.82 -0.85
N ALA A 379 35.42 -52.96 0.03
CA ALA A 379 34.97 -51.58 0.23
C ALA A 379 35.42 -50.65 -0.92
N GLU A 380 34.76 -50.70 -2.08
CA GLU A 380 35.02 -49.78 -3.22
C GLU A 380 34.12 -48.52 -3.17
N ASN A 381 34.68 -47.33 -3.45
CA ASN A 381 33.96 -46.04 -3.50
C ASN A 381 33.22 -45.61 -2.20
N VAL A 382 33.97 -45.48 -1.10
CA VAL A 382 33.40 -45.13 0.21
C VAL A 382 32.97 -43.67 0.30
N ASN A 383 31.72 -43.42 0.72
CA ASN A 383 31.17 -42.09 0.98
C ASN A 383 30.32 -42.07 2.26
N LEU A 384 30.03 -40.88 2.79
CA LEU A 384 29.33 -40.72 4.08
C LEU A 384 27.91 -41.30 4.10
N ALA A 385 27.19 -41.26 2.97
CA ALA A 385 25.85 -41.86 2.89
C ALA A 385 25.91 -43.39 2.93
N GLY A 386 26.90 -44.00 2.28
CA GLY A 386 27.15 -45.44 2.35
C GLY A 386 27.59 -45.89 3.76
N ILE A 387 28.36 -45.06 4.47
CA ILE A 387 28.73 -45.31 5.88
C ILE A 387 27.49 -45.29 6.77
N ILE A 388 26.65 -44.26 6.66
CA ILE A 388 25.38 -44.17 7.43
C ILE A 388 24.49 -45.39 7.12
N GLY A 389 24.35 -45.76 5.84
CA GLY A 389 23.60 -46.95 5.44
C GLY A 389 24.16 -48.25 6.02
N ALA A 390 25.48 -48.41 6.07
CA ALA A 390 26.12 -49.57 6.67
C ALA A 390 25.86 -49.66 8.18
N PHE A 391 26.02 -48.54 8.92
CA PHE A 391 25.67 -48.50 10.35
C PHE A 391 24.17 -48.75 10.59
N GLN A 392 23.28 -48.26 9.72
CA GLN A 392 21.84 -48.54 9.80
C GLN A 392 21.51 -50.03 9.61
N GLN A 393 22.31 -50.77 8.82
CA GLN A 393 22.12 -52.20 8.61
C GLN A 393 22.73 -53.09 9.71
N CYS A 394 23.63 -52.56 10.55
CA CYS A 394 24.18 -53.33 11.67
C CYS A 394 23.09 -53.75 12.70
N PRO A 395 23.02 -55.03 13.11
CA PRO A 395 21.99 -55.53 14.03
C PRO A 395 22.23 -55.21 15.52
N LYS A 396 21.13 -55.25 16.31
CA LYS A 396 20.99 -55.47 17.77
C LYS A 396 21.84 -54.64 18.78
N ILE A 397 22.28 -53.42 18.46
CA ILE A 397 22.89 -52.52 19.47
C ILE A 397 22.44 -51.07 19.22
N ASP A 398 22.26 -50.29 20.30
CA ASP A 398 21.95 -48.86 20.22
C ASP A 398 23.09 -48.11 19.51
N LYS A 399 22.73 -47.51 18.38
CA LYS A 399 23.62 -46.79 17.46
C LYS A 399 23.13 -45.36 17.23
N THR A 400 22.18 -44.90 18.05
CA THR A 400 21.51 -43.61 17.90
C THR A 400 22.53 -42.47 17.93
N ASN A 401 23.43 -42.45 18.93
CA ASN A 401 24.50 -41.46 19.01
C ASN A 401 25.46 -41.51 17.80
N ILE A 402 25.87 -42.70 17.35
CA ILE A 402 26.76 -42.83 16.19
C ILE A 402 26.10 -42.30 14.92
N LEU A 403 24.81 -42.59 14.72
CA LEU A 403 24.04 -42.09 13.59
C LEU A 403 23.80 -40.58 13.69
N GLU A 404 23.48 -40.04 14.87
CA GLU A 404 23.34 -38.60 15.10
C GLU A 404 24.64 -37.85 14.84
N ILE A 405 25.79 -38.39 15.25
CA ILE A 405 27.11 -37.82 14.98
C ILE A 405 27.41 -37.84 13.48
N LEU A 406 27.14 -38.94 12.79
CA LEU A 406 27.35 -39.07 11.33
C LEU A 406 26.40 -38.17 10.53
N GLU A 407 25.15 -38.04 10.94
CA GLU A 407 24.16 -37.15 10.32
C GLU A 407 24.47 -35.67 10.57
N SER A 408 24.88 -35.31 11.79
CA SER A 408 25.41 -33.98 12.12
C SER A 408 26.64 -33.63 11.27
N TYR A 409 27.52 -34.60 11.04
CA TYR A 409 28.68 -34.41 10.16
C TYR A 409 28.27 -34.27 8.68
N LYS A 410 27.22 -34.95 8.23
CA LYS A 410 26.61 -34.79 6.90
C LYS A 410 26.05 -33.38 6.72
N GLU A 411 25.42 -32.82 7.76
CA GLU A 411 24.93 -31.43 7.76
C GLU A 411 26.06 -30.40 7.74
N LYS A 412 27.19 -30.66 8.41
CA LYS A 412 28.41 -29.84 8.30
C LYS A 412 29.12 -29.97 6.94
N GLY A 413 28.96 -31.10 6.24
CA GLY A 413 29.55 -31.37 4.93
C GLY A 413 29.02 -30.52 3.78
N GLY A 414 27.98 -29.71 4.01
CA GLY A 414 27.51 -28.70 3.07
C GLY A 414 26.79 -29.24 1.84
N VAL A 415 26.49 -30.53 1.72
CA VAL A 415 25.70 -31.13 0.63
C VAL A 415 24.43 -31.79 1.18
N LEU A 416 23.28 -31.22 0.86
CA LEU A 416 21.95 -31.62 1.36
C LEU A 416 21.21 -32.59 0.44
N TYR A 417 21.52 -32.53 -0.85
CA TYR A 417 20.94 -33.39 -1.88
C TYR A 417 22.02 -33.72 -2.89
N ASN A 418 22.09 -34.99 -3.31
CA ASN A 418 23.03 -35.46 -4.33
C ASN A 418 22.41 -36.63 -5.09
N LYS A 419 21.96 -36.41 -6.33
CA LYS A 419 21.29 -37.41 -7.16
C LYS A 419 22.01 -37.55 -8.50
N GLU A 420 22.51 -38.75 -8.78
CA GLU A 420 23.02 -39.08 -10.11
C GLU A 420 21.86 -39.09 -11.12
N PHE A 421 22.07 -38.53 -12.31
CA PHE A 421 21.02 -38.53 -13.32
C PHE A 421 21.47 -38.84 -14.75
N TYR A 422 22.79 -38.83 -15.02
CA TYR A 422 23.30 -39.15 -16.35
C TYR A 422 24.72 -39.71 -16.30
N ARG A 423 25.02 -40.68 -17.16
CA ARG A 423 26.36 -41.24 -17.38
C ARG A 423 26.69 -41.20 -18.87
N GLU A 424 27.90 -40.75 -19.20
CA GLU A 424 28.44 -40.76 -20.56
C GLU A 424 29.80 -41.48 -20.56
N VAL A 425 30.02 -42.37 -21.54
CA VAL A 425 31.33 -42.97 -21.79
C VAL A 425 31.74 -42.65 -23.22
N LYS A 426 32.88 -41.98 -23.40
CA LYS A 426 33.47 -41.65 -24.69
C LYS A 426 34.82 -42.34 -24.83
N GLU A 427 34.93 -43.19 -25.84
CA GLU A 427 36.20 -43.80 -26.23
C GLU A 427 36.84 -42.96 -27.34
N LEU A 428 38.04 -42.47 -27.06
CA LEU A 428 38.90 -41.79 -28.02
C LEU A 428 40.12 -42.67 -28.25
N LYS A 429 40.76 -42.56 -29.43
CA LYS A 429 41.88 -43.43 -29.87
C LYS A 429 43.00 -43.67 -28.84
N LYS A 430 43.19 -42.78 -27.87
CA LYS A 430 44.21 -42.90 -26.81
C LYS A 430 43.66 -42.73 -25.38
N LYS A 431 42.36 -42.46 -25.20
CA LYS A 431 41.78 -42.12 -23.89
C LYS A 431 40.35 -42.64 -23.76
N ILE A 432 39.99 -43.17 -22.60
CA ILE A 432 38.59 -43.42 -22.22
C ILE A 432 38.15 -42.31 -21.28
N ILE A 433 37.05 -41.64 -21.60
CA ILE A 433 36.46 -40.59 -20.75
C ILE A 433 35.12 -41.09 -20.24
N LYS A 434 34.98 -41.26 -18.92
CA LYS A 434 33.69 -41.53 -18.26
C LYS A 434 33.25 -40.27 -17.52
N SER A 435 32.08 -39.75 -17.82
CA SER A 435 31.50 -38.58 -17.17
C SER A 435 30.21 -39.00 -16.45
N ILE A 436 30.13 -38.74 -15.14
CA ILE A 436 28.94 -39.00 -14.32
C ILE A 436 28.40 -37.67 -13.81
N TYR A 437 27.11 -37.42 -14.03
CA TYR A 437 26.46 -36.16 -13.75
C TYR A 437 25.54 -36.30 -12.54
N TYR A 438 25.70 -35.37 -11.60
CA TYR A 438 24.93 -35.31 -10.36
C TYR A 438 24.25 -33.95 -10.22
N MET A 439 23.03 -33.97 -9.71
CA MET A 439 22.36 -32.79 -9.20
C MET A 439 22.67 -32.66 -7.71
N VAL A 440 23.21 -31.52 -7.31
CA VAL A 440 23.68 -31.26 -5.95
C VAL A 440 22.99 -30.01 -5.40
N ILE A 441 22.43 -30.11 -4.20
CA ILE A 441 22.04 -28.95 -3.39
C ILE A 441 23.04 -28.85 -2.26
N ALA A 442 23.72 -27.71 -2.17
CA ALA A 442 24.72 -27.46 -1.15
C ALA A 442 24.33 -26.27 -0.26
N LYS A 443 24.68 -26.31 1.03
CA LYS A 443 24.54 -25.16 1.93
C LYS A 443 25.87 -24.43 2.00
N GLU A 444 25.92 -23.24 1.42
CA GLU A 444 27.07 -22.35 1.45
C GLU A 444 26.75 -21.12 2.32
N LYS A 445 27.27 -21.11 3.56
CA LYS A 445 26.99 -20.08 4.56
C LYS A 445 25.47 -19.95 4.82
N ARG A 446 24.86 -18.85 4.34
CA ARG A 446 23.43 -18.54 4.46
C ARG A 446 22.61 -18.88 3.22
N HIS A 447 23.23 -19.45 2.18
CA HIS A 447 22.57 -19.75 0.90
C HIS A 447 22.53 -21.26 0.65
N TYR A 448 21.47 -21.70 -0.02
CA TYR A 448 21.37 -22.97 -0.69
C TYR A 448 21.77 -22.78 -2.15
N VAL A 449 22.73 -23.58 -2.62
CA VAL A 449 23.30 -23.51 -3.96
C VAL A 449 22.90 -24.77 -4.72
N PHE A 450 22.21 -24.57 -5.84
CA PHE A 450 21.83 -25.63 -6.76
C PHE A 450 22.90 -25.72 -7.84
N LYS A 451 23.57 -26.87 -7.97
CA LYS A 451 24.66 -27.08 -8.93
C LYS A 451 24.62 -28.45 -9.59
N PHE A 452 25.07 -28.52 -10.83
CA PHE A 452 25.38 -29.80 -11.49
C PHE A 452 26.86 -30.11 -11.35
N ASN A 453 27.18 -31.27 -10.80
CA ASN A 453 28.55 -31.75 -10.70
C ASN A 453 28.81 -32.84 -11.74
N ILE A 454 29.87 -32.69 -12.53
CA ILE A 454 30.32 -33.70 -13.49
C ILE A 454 31.61 -34.33 -12.97
N TYR A 455 31.53 -35.60 -12.62
CA TYR A 455 32.68 -36.42 -12.25
C TYR A 455 33.25 -37.04 -13.52
N LYS A 456 34.37 -36.50 -13.98
CA LYS A 456 35.04 -36.90 -15.20
C LYS A 456 36.26 -37.75 -14.87
N ILE A 457 36.25 -38.97 -15.34
CA ILE A 457 37.32 -39.96 -15.19
C ILE A 457 37.96 -40.13 -16.57
N VAL A 458 39.22 -39.71 -16.70
CA VAL A 458 40.01 -39.81 -17.93
C VAL A 458 41.07 -40.88 -17.73
N ILE A 459 40.98 -41.97 -18.50
CA ILE A 459 41.94 -43.06 -18.50
C ILE A 459 42.85 -42.88 -19.73
N ASP A 460 44.13 -42.62 -19.52
CA ASP A 460 45.12 -42.54 -20.59
C ASP A 460 45.64 -43.93 -20.95
N LEU A 461 45.13 -44.47 -22.06
CA LEU A 461 45.45 -45.83 -22.50
C LEU A 461 46.91 -45.97 -22.95
N LYS A 462 47.57 -44.88 -23.35
CA LYS A 462 48.99 -44.89 -23.73
C LYS A 462 49.86 -44.96 -22.48
N LYS A 463 49.59 -44.10 -21.51
CA LYS A 463 50.29 -44.09 -20.22
C LYS A 463 50.11 -45.41 -19.47
N LYS A 464 48.89 -45.99 -19.47
CA LYS A 464 48.64 -47.32 -18.88
C LYS A 464 49.56 -48.38 -19.52
N LYS A 465 49.68 -48.40 -20.85
CA LYS A 465 50.53 -49.35 -21.57
C LYS A 465 52.02 -49.15 -21.30
N GLU A 466 52.47 -47.91 -21.20
CA GLU A 466 53.86 -47.57 -20.85
C GLU A 466 54.21 -48.05 -19.44
N LEU A 467 53.36 -47.76 -18.45
CA LEU A 467 53.55 -48.20 -17.05
C LEU A 467 53.53 -49.72 -16.89
N MET A 468 52.68 -50.43 -17.65
CA MET A 468 52.70 -51.89 -17.68
C MET A 468 53.99 -52.45 -18.32
N ALA A 469 54.55 -51.76 -19.32
CA ALA A 469 55.81 -52.17 -19.94
C ALA A 469 57.03 -51.92 -19.02
N GLU A 470 56.91 -50.99 -18.07
CA GLU A 470 57.90 -50.70 -17.02
C GLU A 470 57.82 -51.67 -15.81
N GLY A 471 56.95 -52.67 -15.88
CA GLY A 471 56.83 -53.73 -14.86
C GLY A 471 55.81 -53.46 -13.76
N LYS A 472 54.98 -52.40 -13.86
CA LYS A 472 53.88 -52.18 -12.91
C LYS A 472 52.72 -53.14 -13.14
N GLU A 473 52.10 -53.59 -12.06
CA GLU A 473 50.89 -54.41 -12.13
C GLU A 473 49.74 -53.64 -12.79
N GLU A 474 48.85 -54.36 -13.50
CA GLU A 474 47.80 -53.74 -14.31
C GLU A 474 46.90 -52.78 -13.51
N LYS A 475 46.64 -53.09 -12.24
CA LYS A 475 45.79 -52.30 -11.35
C LYS A 475 46.47 -50.97 -10.96
N GLU A 476 47.76 -51.01 -10.66
CA GLU A 476 48.60 -49.85 -10.36
C GLU A 476 48.78 -48.95 -11.59
N ALA A 477 49.06 -49.56 -12.75
CA ALA A 477 49.18 -48.85 -14.02
C ALA A 477 47.86 -48.18 -14.43
N LEU A 478 46.71 -48.79 -14.12
CA LEU A 478 45.39 -48.21 -14.35
C LEU A 478 45.13 -47.02 -13.44
N GLU A 479 45.46 -47.10 -12.15
CA GLU A 479 45.31 -45.98 -11.20
C GLU A 479 46.15 -44.78 -11.62
N GLU A 480 47.44 -44.99 -11.94
CA GLU A 480 48.33 -43.90 -12.36
C GLU A 480 48.02 -43.32 -13.75
N ALA A 481 47.38 -44.11 -14.61
CA ALA A 481 46.88 -43.66 -15.90
C ALA A 481 45.51 -42.96 -15.80
N THR A 482 44.86 -42.98 -14.63
CA THR A 482 43.54 -42.40 -14.43
C THR A 482 43.62 -41.02 -13.78
N THR A 483 43.05 -40.02 -14.44
CA THR A 483 42.83 -38.68 -13.87
C THR A 483 41.35 -38.51 -13.53
N LYS A 484 41.06 -38.09 -12.30
CA LYS A 484 39.70 -37.77 -11.84
C LYS A 484 39.57 -36.25 -11.70
N GLU A 485 38.57 -35.67 -12.34
CA GLU A 485 38.27 -34.24 -12.32
C GLU A 485 36.79 -34.06 -11.93
N ILE A 486 36.50 -33.09 -11.05
CA ILE A 486 35.13 -32.68 -10.72
C ILE A 486 34.92 -31.30 -11.32
N ILE A 487 33.94 -31.19 -12.22
CA ILE A 487 33.55 -29.92 -12.82
C ILE A 487 32.22 -29.50 -12.19
N GLU A 488 32.20 -28.36 -11.51
CA GLU A 488 31.00 -27.81 -10.86
C GLU A 488 30.35 -26.72 -11.71
N TYR A 489 29.05 -26.87 -11.97
CA TYR A 489 28.23 -25.90 -12.69
C TYR A 489 27.14 -25.35 -11.77
N PRO A 490 27.36 -24.20 -11.11
CA PRO A 490 26.33 -23.55 -10.29
C PRO A 490 25.21 -23.03 -11.19
N ILE A 491 23.97 -23.39 -10.84
CA ILE A 491 22.75 -23.02 -11.58
C ILE A 491 22.20 -21.71 -11.00
N PHE A 492 21.84 -21.71 -9.71
CA PHE A 492 21.44 -20.52 -8.95
C PHE A 492 21.59 -20.79 -7.45
N LYS A 493 21.49 -19.74 -6.64
CA LYS A 493 21.46 -19.86 -5.18
C LYS A 493 20.42 -18.95 -4.56
N PHE A 494 19.90 -19.33 -3.40
CA PHE A 494 18.92 -18.54 -2.65
C PHE A 494 19.13 -18.70 -1.15
N MET A 495 18.61 -17.79 -0.33
CA MET A 495 18.64 -17.90 1.13
C MET A 495 17.51 -18.77 1.68
N ASP A 496 16.30 -18.63 1.13
CA ASP A 496 15.15 -19.43 1.53
C ASP A 496 14.17 -19.62 0.37
N LEU A 497 13.42 -20.73 0.42
CA LEU A 497 12.41 -21.11 -0.56
C LEU A 497 11.22 -21.66 0.22
N ASN A 498 10.07 -21.01 0.10
CA ASN A 498 8.83 -21.43 0.72
C ASN A 498 7.74 -21.58 -0.34
N GLN A 499 6.90 -22.58 -0.16
CA GLN A 499 5.72 -22.78 -0.98
C GLN A 499 4.49 -22.39 -0.15
N PHE A 500 3.55 -21.72 -0.79
CA PHE A 500 2.31 -21.31 -0.16
C PHE A 500 1.13 -21.83 -0.96
N ARG A 501 0.11 -22.33 -0.29
CA ARG A 501 -1.20 -22.62 -0.87
C ARG A 501 -2.16 -21.49 -0.50
N ASP A 502 -2.54 -20.70 -1.48
CA ASP A 502 -3.57 -19.69 -1.33
C ASP A 502 -4.94 -20.35 -1.33
N ILE A 503 -5.70 -20.14 -0.26
CA ILE A 503 -6.95 -20.84 -0.02
C ILE A 503 -8.14 -20.20 -0.73
N ILE A 504 -8.04 -18.91 -1.07
CA ILE A 504 -9.08 -18.17 -1.81
C ILE A 504 -9.00 -18.51 -3.29
N LEU A 505 -7.77 -18.56 -3.81
CA LEU A 505 -7.49 -18.90 -5.20
C LEU A 505 -7.39 -20.41 -5.45
N ASN A 506 -7.27 -21.20 -4.37
CA ASN A 506 -6.95 -22.62 -4.38
C ASN A 506 -5.74 -22.94 -5.28
N LYS A 507 -4.66 -22.16 -5.13
CA LYS A 507 -3.45 -22.26 -5.96
C LYS A 507 -2.19 -22.22 -5.12
N ASN A 508 -1.21 -23.00 -5.53
CA ASN A 508 0.13 -22.93 -4.96
C ASN A 508 0.90 -21.79 -5.62
N TYR A 509 1.76 -21.11 -4.87
CA TYR A 509 2.73 -20.15 -5.36
C TYR A 509 4.03 -20.25 -4.56
N VAL A 510 5.10 -19.69 -5.11
CA VAL A 510 6.45 -19.86 -4.58
C VAL A 510 7.03 -18.51 -4.17
N VAL A 511 7.64 -18.45 -2.99
CA VAL A 511 8.36 -17.27 -2.49
C VAL A 511 9.82 -17.64 -2.27
N VAL A 512 10.71 -16.92 -2.95
CA VAL A 512 12.16 -17.12 -2.88
C VAL A 512 12.82 -15.90 -2.28
N LYS A 513 13.65 -16.10 -1.25
CA LYS A 513 14.40 -15.02 -0.59
C LYS A 513 15.88 -15.06 -0.95
N GLY A 514 16.47 -13.89 -1.15
CA GLY A 514 17.90 -13.72 -1.39
C GLY A 514 18.42 -14.50 -2.60
N ILE A 515 17.68 -14.45 -3.72
CA ILE A 515 18.05 -15.18 -4.93
C ILE A 515 19.21 -14.48 -5.63
N THR A 516 20.24 -15.24 -5.98
CA THR A 516 21.35 -14.80 -6.81
C THR A 516 21.37 -15.59 -8.11
N THR A 517 21.29 -14.90 -9.23
CA THR A 517 21.36 -15.47 -10.59
C THR A 517 22.39 -14.75 -11.45
N ILE A 518 22.88 -15.42 -12.49
CA ILE A 518 23.79 -14.85 -13.50
C ILE A 518 22.99 -14.50 -14.75
N ARG A 519 22.51 -13.25 -14.87
CA ARG A 519 21.67 -12.80 -15.98
C ARG A 519 22.40 -11.81 -16.87
N ASN A 520 22.51 -12.11 -18.17
CA ASN A 520 23.28 -11.32 -19.14
C ASN A 520 24.71 -11.04 -18.64
N ASN A 521 25.40 -12.07 -18.14
CA ASN A 521 26.73 -11.98 -17.51
C ASN A 521 26.84 -11.04 -16.29
N ASN A 522 25.72 -10.67 -15.65
CA ASN A 522 25.71 -9.85 -14.45
C ASN A 522 25.05 -10.60 -13.28
N LEU A 523 25.65 -10.54 -12.09
CA LEU A 523 25.01 -10.99 -10.86
C LEU A 523 23.82 -10.09 -10.52
N LYS A 524 22.62 -10.68 -10.39
CA LYS A 524 21.45 -10.01 -9.82
C LYS A 524 21.12 -10.64 -8.47
N ASN A 525 20.96 -9.79 -7.45
CA ASN A 525 20.49 -10.17 -6.13
C ASN A 525 19.12 -9.52 -5.91
N GLU A 526 18.09 -10.34 -5.72
CA GLU A 526 16.76 -9.87 -5.35
C GLU A 526 16.37 -10.45 -3.98
N TYR A 527 15.82 -9.59 -3.12
CA TYR A 527 15.65 -9.90 -1.70
C TYR A 527 14.49 -10.86 -1.43
N GLU A 528 13.35 -10.65 -2.07
CA GLU A 528 12.21 -11.56 -2.04
C GLU A 528 11.49 -11.48 -3.38
N LEU A 529 11.26 -12.63 -4.01
CA LEU A 529 10.52 -12.77 -5.25
C LEU A 529 9.38 -13.76 -5.07
N ARG A 530 8.25 -13.46 -5.72
CA ARG A 530 7.07 -14.30 -5.71
C ARG A 530 6.75 -14.76 -7.13
N PHE A 531 6.53 -16.05 -7.30
CA PHE A 531 6.24 -16.68 -8.59
C PHE A 531 4.94 -17.47 -8.49
N GLU A 532 4.14 -17.44 -9.55
CA GLU A 532 2.87 -18.18 -9.61
C GLU A 532 3.06 -19.68 -9.42
N ASP A 533 4.22 -20.23 -9.82
CA ASP A 533 4.59 -21.62 -9.65
C ASP A 533 6.12 -21.80 -9.73
N ILE A 534 6.57 -23.04 -9.61
CA ILE A 534 7.99 -23.43 -9.75
C ILE A 534 8.50 -23.15 -11.17
N THR A 535 7.65 -23.30 -12.20
CA THR A 535 8.02 -23.00 -13.58
C THR A 535 8.34 -21.52 -13.79
N GLY A 536 7.64 -20.61 -13.11
CA GLY A 536 7.91 -19.18 -13.07
C GLY A 536 9.28 -18.87 -12.48
N LEU A 537 9.65 -19.54 -11.38
CA LEU A 537 10.99 -19.46 -10.80
C LEU A 537 12.04 -19.95 -11.80
N LEU A 538 11.83 -21.10 -12.43
CA LEU A 538 12.74 -21.66 -13.44
C LEU A 538 12.93 -20.71 -14.62
N ASN A 539 11.85 -20.14 -15.13
CA ASN A 539 11.90 -19.15 -16.21
C ASN A 539 12.72 -17.93 -15.80
N TYR A 540 12.60 -17.48 -14.55
CA TYR A 540 13.38 -16.36 -14.02
C TYR A 540 14.88 -16.67 -13.89
N VAL A 541 15.24 -17.85 -13.39
CA VAL A 541 16.65 -18.27 -13.23
C VAL A 541 17.29 -18.77 -14.52
N SER A 542 16.49 -19.14 -15.53
CA SER A 542 16.96 -19.69 -16.81
C SER A 542 17.67 -18.61 -17.65
N THR A 543 18.99 -18.56 -17.52
CA THR A 543 19.86 -17.70 -18.33
C THR A 543 20.43 -18.51 -19.49
N ASP A 544 20.96 -17.88 -20.55
CA ASP A 544 21.42 -18.62 -21.75
C ASP A 544 22.47 -19.70 -21.42
N ALA A 545 23.37 -19.44 -20.46
CA ALA A 545 24.35 -20.41 -19.98
C ALA A 545 23.72 -21.60 -19.22
N THR A 546 22.69 -21.34 -18.40
CA THR A 546 21.95 -22.38 -17.67
C THR A 546 21.12 -23.24 -18.63
N ARG A 547 20.52 -22.60 -19.65
CA ARG A 547 19.80 -23.27 -20.73
C ARG A 547 20.72 -24.13 -21.59
N GLU A 548 21.97 -23.73 -21.83
CA GLU A 548 22.92 -24.57 -22.56
C GLU A 548 23.25 -25.87 -21.82
N VAL A 549 23.50 -25.83 -20.51
CA VAL A 549 23.78 -27.05 -19.72
C VAL A 549 22.54 -27.93 -19.64
N ILE A 550 21.37 -27.34 -19.37
CA ILE A 550 20.09 -28.08 -19.32
C ILE A 550 19.73 -28.69 -20.69
N LYS A 551 20.03 -28.02 -21.81
CA LYS A 551 19.78 -28.54 -23.17
C LYS A 551 20.76 -29.63 -23.60
N LYS A 552 22.01 -29.59 -23.11
CA LYS A 552 23.07 -30.54 -23.50
C LYS A 552 23.00 -31.86 -22.75
N VAL A 553 22.34 -31.91 -21.60
CA VAL A 553 22.28 -33.12 -20.75
C VAL A 553 20.83 -33.62 -20.66
N LYS A 554 20.62 -34.87 -21.06
CA LYS A 554 19.30 -35.52 -21.03
C LYS A 554 18.75 -35.53 -19.60
N ASN A 555 17.46 -35.21 -19.44
CA ASN A 555 16.71 -35.19 -18.18
C ASN A 555 17.17 -34.16 -17.12
N ALA A 556 18.08 -33.23 -17.44
CA ALA A 556 18.59 -32.26 -16.46
C ALA A 556 17.51 -31.29 -15.94
N LEU A 557 16.55 -30.90 -16.79
CA LEU A 557 15.45 -30.01 -16.39
C LEU A 557 14.53 -30.70 -15.38
N ASP A 558 14.12 -31.94 -15.67
CA ASP A 558 13.20 -32.70 -14.83
C ASP A 558 13.82 -32.94 -13.44
N VAL A 559 15.10 -33.30 -13.38
CA VAL A 559 15.82 -33.51 -12.11
C VAL A 559 15.98 -32.21 -11.31
N LEU A 560 16.08 -31.06 -12.00
CA LEU A 560 16.12 -29.76 -11.34
C LEU A 560 14.74 -29.39 -10.76
N ILE A 561 13.65 -29.65 -11.49
CA ILE A 561 12.28 -29.49 -11.00
C ILE A 561 12.07 -30.37 -9.76
N ASP A 562 12.37 -31.67 -9.87
CA ASP A 562 12.28 -32.63 -8.76
C ASP A 562 13.05 -32.14 -7.53
N ALA A 563 14.25 -31.58 -7.72
CA ALA A 563 15.08 -31.10 -6.62
C ALA A 563 14.51 -29.84 -5.95
N ILE A 564 13.90 -28.93 -6.72
CA ILE A 564 13.23 -27.74 -6.19
C ILE A 564 11.95 -28.15 -5.46
N GLU A 565 11.15 -29.05 -6.03
CA GLU A 565 9.95 -29.59 -5.40
C GLU A 565 10.29 -30.34 -4.11
N TRP A 566 11.29 -31.21 -4.13
CA TRP A 566 11.78 -31.90 -2.93
C TRP A 566 12.19 -30.91 -1.83
N PHE A 567 12.87 -29.82 -2.21
CA PHE A 567 13.27 -28.79 -1.26
C PHE A 567 12.07 -27.99 -0.72
N ALA A 568 11.08 -27.69 -1.57
CA ALA A 568 9.92 -26.87 -1.24
C ALA A 568 8.82 -27.62 -0.47
N ASN A 569 8.62 -28.92 -0.75
CA ASN A 569 7.52 -29.72 -0.20
C ASN A 569 7.53 -29.79 1.33
N ASN A 570 8.71 -29.75 1.95
CA ASN A 570 8.86 -29.72 3.42
C ASN A 570 8.52 -28.35 4.06
N LYS A 571 8.12 -27.35 3.25
CA LYS A 571 7.87 -25.95 3.66
C LYS A 571 6.63 -25.38 2.95
N THR A 572 5.57 -26.17 2.90
CA THR A 572 4.28 -25.71 2.38
C THR A 572 3.45 -25.09 3.50
N TYR A 573 3.06 -23.83 3.33
CA TYR A 573 2.22 -23.10 4.28
C TYR A 573 0.88 -22.75 3.64
N GLU A 574 -0.19 -22.72 4.42
CA GLU A 574 -1.43 -22.12 3.96
C GLU A 574 -1.38 -20.60 4.11
N SER A 575 -1.91 -19.89 3.11
CA SER A 575 -2.08 -18.45 3.15
C SER A 575 -3.37 -18.03 2.48
N SER A 576 -3.71 -16.76 2.64
CA SER A 576 -4.80 -16.08 1.95
C SER A 576 -4.29 -14.78 1.34
N CYS A 577 -4.60 -14.56 0.07
CA CYS A 577 -4.41 -13.28 -0.60
C CYS A 577 -5.37 -12.19 -0.11
N LEU A 578 -6.40 -12.55 0.67
CA LEU A 578 -7.37 -11.63 1.25
C LEU A 578 -7.32 -11.65 2.78
N PHE A 579 -7.41 -10.48 3.42
CA PHE A 579 -7.84 -10.40 4.81
C PHE A 579 -9.35 -10.67 4.89
N ARG A 580 -9.75 -11.84 5.38
CA ARG A 580 -11.16 -12.29 5.42
C ARG A 580 -11.40 -13.25 6.58
N VAL A 581 -12.59 -13.18 7.19
CA VAL A 581 -13.09 -14.21 8.11
C VAL A 581 -13.72 -15.34 7.29
N LEU A 582 -13.32 -16.58 7.57
CA LEU A 582 -13.79 -17.78 6.89
C LEU A 582 -14.14 -18.88 7.89
N GLU A 583 -15.04 -19.77 7.48
CA GLU A 583 -15.31 -21.01 8.19
C GLU A 583 -14.28 -22.09 7.81
N ARG A 584 -13.69 -22.74 8.83
CA ARG A 584 -12.83 -23.91 8.71
C ARG A 584 -13.08 -24.85 9.87
N ASP A 585 -13.32 -26.12 9.57
CA ASP A 585 -13.61 -27.16 10.57
C ASP A 585 -14.73 -26.75 11.55
N GLY A 586 -15.80 -26.12 11.02
CA GLY A 586 -16.94 -25.63 11.80
C GLY A 586 -16.64 -24.41 12.67
N LYS A 587 -15.48 -23.75 12.51
CA LYS A 587 -15.08 -22.57 13.29
C LYS A 587 -14.71 -21.40 12.41
N LEU A 588 -14.94 -20.20 12.92
CA LEU A 588 -14.52 -18.96 12.27
C LEU A 588 -13.03 -18.70 12.53
N THR A 589 -12.31 -18.41 11.46
CA THR A 589 -10.86 -18.15 11.51
C THR A 589 -10.47 -17.01 10.56
N ILE A 590 -9.32 -16.38 10.85
CA ILE A 590 -8.64 -15.48 9.91
C ILE A 590 -7.35 -16.20 9.46
N PRO A 591 -7.28 -16.69 8.22
CA PRO A 591 -6.07 -17.30 7.69
C PRO A 591 -4.91 -16.31 7.63
N LYS A 592 -3.69 -16.84 7.60
CA LYS A 592 -2.49 -16.02 7.43
C LYS A 592 -2.53 -15.25 6.11
N VAL A 593 -2.47 -13.92 6.18
CA VAL A 593 -2.56 -13.06 4.99
C VAL A 593 -1.17 -12.86 4.37
N GLU A 594 -1.04 -13.12 3.07
CA GLU A 594 0.20 -12.99 2.30
C GLU A 594 -0.09 -12.49 0.88
N HIS A 595 0.75 -11.58 0.37
CA HIS A 595 0.59 -11.04 -0.98
C HIS A 595 0.81 -12.12 -2.04
N HIS A 596 -0.21 -12.43 -2.82
CA HIS A 596 -0.11 -13.39 -3.93
C HIS A 596 0.51 -12.74 -5.19
N PRO A 597 1.37 -13.43 -5.97
CA PRO A 597 2.07 -12.84 -7.12
C PRO A 597 1.19 -12.30 -8.25
N ILE A 598 -0.05 -12.80 -8.36
CA ILE A 598 -1.02 -12.33 -9.37
C ILE A 598 -1.73 -11.04 -8.95
N LEU A 599 -1.70 -10.69 -7.67
CA LEU A 599 -2.34 -9.47 -7.21
C LEU A 599 -1.58 -8.25 -7.73
N HIS A 600 -2.35 -7.24 -8.14
CA HIS A 600 -1.81 -5.92 -8.41
C HIS A 600 -1.31 -5.25 -7.12
N GLN A 601 -0.55 -4.16 -7.23
CA GLN A 601 -0.04 -3.42 -6.07
C GLN A 601 -1.16 -2.90 -5.16
N TYR A 602 -0.87 -2.81 -3.86
CA TYR A 602 -1.69 -2.11 -2.87
C TYR A 602 -1.33 -0.62 -2.81
N GLU A 603 -2.33 0.22 -2.55
CA GLU A 603 -2.11 1.61 -2.12
C GLU A 603 -2.66 1.89 -0.71
N SER A 604 -3.33 0.92 -0.08
CA SER A 604 -3.81 1.04 1.29
C SER A 604 -2.66 1.00 2.30
N TYR A 605 -2.78 1.83 3.35
CA TYR A 605 -1.90 1.77 4.51
C TYR A 605 -2.72 1.73 5.82
N PRO A 606 -2.51 0.72 6.69
CA PRO A 606 -1.66 -0.46 6.48
C PRO A 606 -2.13 -1.32 5.30
N THR A 607 -1.23 -2.11 4.72
CA THR A 607 -1.60 -3.18 3.78
C THR A 607 -2.34 -4.31 4.51
N PRO A 608 -3.11 -5.17 3.82
CA PRO A 608 -3.81 -6.30 4.46
C PRO A 608 -2.89 -7.21 5.28
N GLU A 609 -1.67 -7.49 4.80
CA GLU A 609 -0.67 -8.32 5.48
C GLU A 609 -0.10 -7.63 6.71
N GLU A 610 0.18 -6.33 6.62
CA GLU A 610 0.63 -5.52 7.76
C GLU A 610 -0.47 -5.45 8.82
N TYR A 611 -1.71 -5.20 8.41
CA TYR A 611 -2.86 -5.16 9.31
C TYR A 611 -3.06 -6.50 10.01
N TYR A 612 -3.02 -7.62 9.27
CA TYR A 612 -3.09 -8.96 9.85
C TYR A 612 -2.02 -9.17 10.94
N LYS A 613 -0.75 -8.82 10.66
CA LYS A 613 0.35 -8.96 11.62
C LYS A 613 0.10 -8.10 12.86
N MET A 614 -0.19 -6.81 12.66
CA MET A 614 -0.50 -5.88 13.74
C MET A 614 -1.67 -6.38 14.60
N LEU A 615 -2.72 -6.91 13.98
CA LEU A 615 -3.90 -7.44 14.67
C LEU A 615 -3.55 -8.70 15.49
N MET A 616 -2.77 -9.62 14.94
CA MET A 616 -2.36 -10.86 15.63
C MET A 616 -1.37 -10.60 16.78
N GLU A 617 -0.54 -9.56 16.68
CA GLU A 617 0.38 -9.13 17.74
C GLU A 617 -0.31 -8.31 18.83
N THR A 618 -1.49 -7.75 18.54
CA THR A 618 -2.25 -6.94 19.49
C THR A 618 -2.88 -7.80 20.56
N THR A 619 -2.57 -7.49 21.82
CA THR A 619 -3.18 -8.08 23.01
C THR A 619 -3.84 -7.00 23.87
N TYR A 620 -4.79 -7.43 24.70
CA TYR A 620 -5.45 -6.58 25.68
C TYR A 620 -5.77 -7.39 26.94
N THR A 621 -5.82 -6.72 28.08
CA THR A 621 -6.30 -7.29 29.35
C THR A 621 -7.83 -7.14 29.45
N GLU A 622 -8.47 -7.87 30.37
CA GLU A 622 -9.91 -7.72 30.59
C GLU A 622 -10.25 -6.34 31.16
N GLU A 623 -9.37 -5.72 31.98
CA GLU A 623 -9.53 -4.35 32.45
C GLU A 623 -9.48 -3.34 31.30
N GLU A 624 -8.51 -3.47 30.39
CA GLU A 624 -8.41 -2.62 29.20
C GLU A 624 -9.63 -2.78 28.31
N LYS A 625 -10.07 -4.02 28.08
CA LYS A 625 -11.29 -4.32 27.32
C LYS A 625 -12.50 -3.64 27.94
N LYS A 626 -12.72 -3.80 29.25
CA LYS A 626 -13.83 -3.17 29.97
C LYS A 626 -13.80 -1.65 29.82
N GLN A 627 -12.65 -1.01 30.07
CA GLN A 627 -12.51 0.44 29.95
C GLN A 627 -12.79 0.94 28.52
N LEU A 628 -12.27 0.23 27.50
CA LEU A 628 -12.48 0.56 26.10
C LEU A 628 -13.95 0.43 25.71
N LEU A 629 -14.63 -0.64 26.14
CA LEU A 629 -16.04 -0.87 25.86
C LEU A 629 -16.95 0.13 26.60
N GLU A 630 -16.69 0.43 27.87
CA GLU A 630 -17.43 1.47 28.61
C GLU A 630 -17.30 2.85 27.94
N THR A 631 -16.10 3.17 27.43
CA THR A 631 -15.88 4.42 26.71
C THR A 631 -16.57 4.42 25.34
N LEU A 632 -16.54 3.29 24.63
CA LEU A 632 -17.19 3.13 23.34
C LEU A 632 -18.73 3.17 23.47
N TYR A 633 -19.29 2.59 24.53
CA TYR A 633 -20.73 2.53 24.79
C TYR A 633 -21.38 3.91 24.90
N LYS A 634 -20.60 4.94 25.29
CA LYS A 634 -21.04 6.34 25.28
C LYS A 634 -21.39 6.84 23.87
N LEU A 635 -20.87 6.23 22.81
CA LEU A 635 -21.18 6.58 21.42
C LEU A 635 -22.53 5.97 20.98
N ASN A 636 -23.59 6.28 21.71
CA ASN A 636 -24.91 5.64 21.61
C ASN A 636 -25.87 6.29 20.61
N LYS A 637 -25.42 7.28 19.83
CA LYS A 637 -26.24 7.96 18.82
C LYS A 637 -26.41 7.10 17.55
N PRO A 638 -27.51 7.24 16.79
CA PRO A 638 -27.85 6.31 15.72
C PRO A 638 -26.75 6.07 14.69
N HIS A 639 -26.11 7.13 14.18
CA HIS A 639 -25.01 7.00 13.21
C HIS A 639 -23.79 6.24 13.76
N ASN A 640 -23.51 6.34 15.06
CA ASN A 640 -22.40 5.62 15.69
C ASN A 640 -22.74 4.14 15.87
N VAL A 641 -23.96 3.85 16.31
CA VAL A 641 -24.50 2.48 16.44
C VAL A 641 -24.53 1.79 15.07
N LEU A 642 -24.95 2.50 14.03
CA LEU A 642 -24.93 2.01 12.66
C LEU A 642 -23.52 1.66 12.18
N VAL A 643 -22.51 2.49 12.45
CA VAL A 643 -21.12 2.18 12.09
C VAL A 643 -20.62 0.91 12.78
N MET A 644 -20.92 0.74 14.08
CA MET A 644 -20.51 -0.45 14.84
C MET A 644 -21.22 -1.72 14.34
N ALA A 645 -22.52 -1.63 14.07
CA ALA A 645 -23.31 -2.72 13.51
C ALA A 645 -22.83 -3.10 12.10
N TYR A 646 -22.57 -2.10 11.27
CA TYR A 646 -22.04 -2.25 9.92
C TYR A 646 -20.67 -2.92 9.92
N PHE A 647 -19.79 -2.57 10.87
CA PHE A 647 -18.50 -3.24 11.05
C PHE A 647 -18.67 -4.74 11.27
N LEU A 648 -19.51 -5.16 12.24
CA LEU A 648 -19.74 -6.57 12.54
C LEU A 648 -20.31 -7.34 11.33
N ALA A 649 -21.33 -6.80 10.67
CA ALA A 649 -21.92 -7.43 9.47
C ALA A 649 -20.88 -7.55 8.33
N SER A 650 -20.06 -6.51 8.12
CA SER A 650 -19.03 -6.47 7.07
C SER A 650 -17.89 -7.47 7.28
N LEU A 651 -17.63 -7.90 8.53
CA LEU A 651 -16.64 -8.94 8.82
C LEU A 651 -17.09 -10.32 8.31
N LEU A 652 -18.41 -10.54 8.27
CA LEU A 652 -19.02 -11.84 7.97
C LEU A 652 -19.37 -12.06 6.50
N VAL A 653 -18.97 -11.17 5.59
CA VAL A 653 -19.19 -11.32 4.13
C VAL A 653 -18.51 -12.58 3.53
N GLY A 654 -17.62 -13.24 4.28
CA GLY A 654 -17.03 -14.54 3.93
C GLY A 654 -17.71 -15.77 4.49
N VAL A 655 -18.75 -15.58 5.29
CA VAL A 655 -19.43 -16.62 6.06
C VAL A 655 -20.91 -16.66 5.70
N VAL A 656 -21.53 -15.49 5.63
CA VAL A 656 -22.94 -15.28 5.28
C VAL A 656 -23.03 -14.81 3.83
N ASP A 657 -23.91 -15.43 3.06
CA ASP A 657 -24.14 -15.09 1.66
C ASP A 657 -25.15 -13.94 1.55
N TYR A 658 -24.64 -12.71 1.69
CA TYR A 658 -25.46 -11.51 1.54
C TYR A 658 -25.78 -11.27 0.07
N GLU A 659 -27.07 -11.11 -0.28
CA GLU A 659 -27.46 -10.71 -1.64
C GLU A 659 -26.97 -9.29 -1.97
N ILE A 660 -27.03 -8.39 -0.98
CA ILE A 660 -26.54 -7.02 -1.09
C ILE A 660 -25.71 -6.67 0.16
N THR A 661 -24.49 -6.19 -0.06
CA THR A 661 -23.67 -5.49 0.94
C THR A 661 -23.71 -3.99 0.65
N PRO A 662 -24.72 -3.25 1.15
CA PRO A 662 -24.93 -1.86 0.78
C PRO A 662 -23.83 -0.95 1.35
N PHE A 663 -23.50 0.19 0.72
CA PHE A 663 -22.64 1.17 1.41
C PHE A 663 -23.47 2.00 2.39
N LEU A 664 -22.86 2.36 3.51
CA LEU A 664 -23.47 3.27 4.47
C LEU A 664 -23.06 4.72 4.15
N ILE A 665 -24.02 5.56 3.79
CA ILE A 665 -23.85 6.98 3.52
C ILE A 665 -24.29 7.77 4.75
N LEU A 666 -23.35 8.47 5.36
CA LEU A 666 -23.58 9.39 6.47
C LEU A 666 -23.39 10.83 5.98
N TYR A 667 -24.46 11.60 5.93
CA TYR A 667 -24.43 12.97 5.40
C TYR A 667 -25.04 13.99 6.37
N GLY A 668 -24.83 15.29 6.13
CA GLY A 668 -25.36 16.37 6.97
C GLY A 668 -24.30 17.39 7.38
N LYS A 669 -24.65 18.35 8.24
CA LYS A 669 -23.78 19.49 8.60
C LYS A 669 -22.39 19.06 9.10
N SER A 670 -21.39 19.89 8.82
CA SER A 670 -20.02 19.67 9.32
C SER A 670 -19.96 19.72 10.86
N GLY A 671 -18.96 19.04 11.44
CA GLY A 671 -18.73 19.04 12.89
C GLY A 671 -19.60 18.08 13.72
N LYS A 672 -20.56 17.38 13.10
CA LYS A 672 -21.54 16.50 13.80
C LYS A 672 -21.05 15.08 14.11
N GLY A 673 -19.79 14.76 13.78
CA GLY A 673 -19.18 13.48 14.18
C GLY A 673 -19.26 12.33 13.16
N LYS A 674 -19.81 12.56 11.96
CA LYS A 674 -20.01 11.56 10.88
C LYS A 674 -18.85 10.59 10.68
N SER A 675 -17.62 11.08 10.51
CA SER A 675 -16.44 10.25 10.24
C SER A 675 -15.70 9.79 11.50
N LYS A 676 -16.04 10.29 12.69
CA LYS A 676 -15.25 10.02 13.91
C LYS A 676 -15.30 8.55 14.32
N THR A 677 -16.50 7.97 14.38
CA THR A 677 -16.67 6.55 14.74
C THR A 677 -16.24 5.62 13.61
N ALA A 678 -16.48 6.02 12.35
CA ALA A 678 -15.99 5.26 11.20
C ALA A 678 -14.46 5.09 11.22
N ARG A 679 -13.69 6.13 11.61
CA ARG A 679 -12.23 6.07 11.75
C ARG A 679 -11.71 5.15 12.87
N ILE A 680 -12.56 4.76 13.81
CA ILE A 680 -12.23 3.77 14.85
C ILE A 680 -12.25 2.37 14.25
N PHE A 681 -13.18 2.06 13.35
CA PHE A 681 -13.42 0.71 12.85
C PHE A 681 -12.96 0.46 11.40
N ASN A 682 -12.63 1.50 10.63
CA ASN A 682 -12.22 1.31 9.26
C ASN A 682 -10.87 0.59 9.14
N PHE A 683 -10.71 -0.15 8.05
CA PHE A 683 -9.45 -0.78 7.68
C PHE A 683 -8.60 0.14 6.81
N VAL A 684 -9.26 0.93 5.95
CA VAL A 684 -8.61 1.83 5.00
C VAL A 684 -9.29 3.20 5.00
N ASP A 685 -8.50 4.26 4.99
CA ASP A 685 -8.95 5.64 4.73
C ASP A 685 -8.67 5.98 3.26
N ILE A 686 -9.73 6.29 2.50
CA ILE A 686 -9.61 6.74 1.10
C ILE A 686 -9.90 8.24 1.07
N LYS A 687 -8.84 9.05 1.18
CA LYS A 687 -8.93 10.52 1.23
C LYS A 687 -8.71 11.12 -0.15
N THR A 688 -9.78 11.21 -0.92
CA THR A 688 -9.79 11.94 -2.19
C THR A 688 -11.16 12.52 -2.47
N ASP A 689 -11.17 13.76 -2.94
CA ASP A 689 -12.38 14.46 -3.34
C ASP A 689 -12.96 13.94 -4.66
N ARG A 690 -12.11 13.35 -5.52
CA ARG A 690 -12.45 12.81 -6.85
C ARG A 690 -11.91 11.39 -7.02
N LEU A 691 -12.53 10.46 -6.32
CA LEU A 691 -12.15 9.05 -6.39
C LEU A 691 -12.34 8.50 -7.81
N THR A 692 -11.29 7.87 -8.33
CA THR A 692 -11.36 7.12 -9.60
C THR A 692 -11.65 5.65 -9.33
N GLU A 693 -12.20 4.96 -10.33
CA GLU A 693 -12.38 3.50 -10.33
C GLU A 693 -11.05 2.77 -10.02
N TYR A 694 -9.96 3.18 -10.68
CA TYR A 694 -8.64 2.57 -10.45
C TYR A 694 -8.16 2.76 -9.02
N GLN A 695 -8.23 3.98 -8.47
CA GLN A 695 -7.83 4.28 -7.09
C GLN A 695 -8.62 3.41 -6.10
N TYR A 696 -9.94 3.32 -6.23
CA TYR A 696 -10.73 2.46 -5.36
C TYR A 696 -10.25 1.01 -5.42
N LYS A 697 -9.98 0.47 -6.62
CA LYS A 697 -9.47 -0.89 -6.80
C LYS A 697 -8.12 -1.11 -6.11
N VAL A 698 -7.16 -0.19 -6.18
CA VAL A 698 -5.85 -0.38 -5.52
C VAL A 698 -5.89 -0.18 -4.00
N TYR A 699 -6.83 0.62 -3.48
CA TYR A 699 -7.08 0.71 -2.03
C TYR A 699 -7.84 -0.51 -1.50
N ALA A 700 -8.78 -1.06 -2.27
CA ALA A 700 -9.59 -2.20 -1.87
C ALA A 700 -8.87 -3.55 -2.04
N ASN A 701 -7.89 -3.63 -2.95
CA ASN A 701 -7.19 -4.87 -3.28
C ASN A 701 -6.63 -5.58 -2.04
N GLY A 702 -6.85 -6.89 -1.93
CA GLY A 702 -6.38 -7.70 -0.79
C GLY A 702 -7.27 -7.64 0.46
N TRP A 703 -8.31 -6.79 0.49
CA TRP A 703 -9.31 -6.80 1.56
C TRP A 703 -10.49 -7.69 1.17
N GLY A 704 -10.83 -8.68 1.99
CA GLY A 704 -11.95 -9.61 1.74
C GLY A 704 -13.12 -9.48 2.72
N CYS A 705 -13.02 -8.57 3.70
CA CYS A 705 -14.09 -8.19 4.61
C CYS A 705 -13.81 -6.80 5.22
N GLY A 706 -14.69 -6.34 6.11
CA GLY A 706 -14.57 -5.04 6.74
C GLY A 706 -14.96 -3.91 5.79
N PHE A 707 -14.62 -2.67 6.15
CA PHE A 707 -14.95 -1.51 5.33
C PHE A 707 -13.84 -0.46 5.20
N GLY A 708 -13.86 0.21 4.05
CA GLY A 708 -13.10 1.43 3.80
C GLY A 708 -13.94 2.68 4.07
N LEU A 709 -13.30 3.72 4.59
CA LEU A 709 -13.92 5.03 4.78
C LEU A 709 -13.58 5.96 3.61
N LEU A 710 -14.61 6.38 2.87
CA LEU A 710 -14.53 7.37 1.81
C LEU A 710 -14.99 8.72 2.40
N ASP A 711 -14.03 9.48 2.91
CA ASP A 711 -14.31 10.71 3.65
C ASP A 711 -14.27 11.94 2.74
N GLU A 712 -15.31 12.77 2.85
CA GLU A 712 -15.49 14.02 2.10
C GLU A 712 -15.50 13.84 0.57
N CYS A 713 -16.12 12.76 0.10
CA CYS A 713 -16.33 12.56 -1.32
C CYS A 713 -17.20 13.70 -1.90
N LYS A 714 -16.73 14.36 -2.95
CA LYS A 714 -17.45 15.48 -3.59
C LYS A 714 -18.14 15.07 -4.89
N GLU A 715 -17.61 14.08 -5.59
CA GLU A 715 -18.09 13.66 -6.91
C GLU A 715 -17.92 12.14 -7.07
N LEU A 716 -18.97 11.48 -7.56
CA LEU A 716 -18.93 10.08 -8.00
C LEU A 716 -19.24 10.02 -9.49
N ARG A 717 -18.24 9.57 -10.26
CA ARG A 717 -18.38 9.36 -11.71
C ARG A 717 -19.07 8.04 -12.01
N ASN A 718 -19.68 7.95 -13.19
CA ASN A 718 -20.45 6.77 -13.60
C ASN A 718 -19.64 5.47 -13.48
N GLU A 719 -18.38 5.46 -13.89
CA GLU A 719 -17.53 4.26 -13.82
C GLU A 719 -17.34 3.78 -12.38
N LEU A 720 -17.14 4.71 -11.46
CA LEU A 720 -17.05 4.40 -10.04
C LEU A 720 -18.41 3.94 -9.49
N ILE A 721 -19.51 4.60 -9.85
CA ILE A 721 -20.87 4.19 -9.44
C ILE A 721 -21.15 2.74 -9.84
N GLN A 722 -20.83 2.36 -11.09
CA GLN A 722 -21.02 0.98 -11.54
C GLN A 722 -20.10 0.01 -10.78
N LEU A 723 -18.86 0.40 -10.49
CA LEU A 723 -17.95 -0.40 -9.67
C LEU A 723 -18.53 -0.64 -8.26
N LEU A 724 -19.04 0.40 -7.62
CA LEU A 724 -19.63 0.29 -6.27
C LEU A 724 -20.89 -0.59 -6.29
N LYS A 725 -21.72 -0.50 -7.34
CA LYS A 725 -22.89 -1.39 -7.55
C LYS A 725 -22.46 -2.86 -7.74
N GLU A 726 -21.43 -3.11 -8.54
CA GLU A 726 -20.87 -4.46 -8.75
C GLU A 726 -20.29 -5.01 -7.45
N ASN A 727 -19.51 -4.21 -6.71
CA ASN A 727 -18.94 -4.60 -5.42
C ASN A 727 -20.01 -4.85 -4.35
N ALA A 728 -21.13 -4.12 -4.36
CA ALA A 728 -22.23 -4.32 -3.42
C ALA A 728 -22.96 -5.66 -3.63
N THR A 729 -22.96 -6.21 -4.86
CA THR A 729 -23.74 -7.41 -5.22
C THR A 729 -22.87 -8.65 -5.47
N SER A 730 -21.59 -8.48 -5.79
CA SER A 730 -20.69 -9.60 -6.04
C SER A 730 -20.14 -10.15 -4.73
N PRO A 731 -20.03 -11.48 -4.53
CA PRO A 731 -19.45 -12.05 -3.32
C PRO A 731 -17.95 -11.72 -3.17
N ILE A 732 -17.24 -11.65 -4.29
CA ILE A 732 -15.85 -11.13 -4.42
C ILE A 732 -15.75 -10.44 -5.78
N TYR A 733 -15.10 -9.28 -5.82
CA TYR A 733 -14.62 -8.69 -7.05
C TYR A 733 -13.30 -9.37 -7.46
N ASP A 734 -13.27 -10.06 -8.60
CA ASP A 734 -12.06 -10.65 -9.21
C ASP A 734 -12.01 -10.30 -10.70
N LYS A 735 -11.17 -9.34 -11.06
CA LYS A 735 -10.98 -8.93 -12.47
C LYS A 735 -9.50 -8.75 -12.80
N LYS A 736 -9.15 -9.09 -14.04
CA LYS A 736 -7.80 -8.91 -14.58
C LYS A 736 -7.46 -7.41 -14.74
N HIS A 737 -6.20 -7.08 -14.46
CA HIS A 737 -5.53 -5.84 -14.76
C HIS A 737 -4.37 -6.11 -15.73
N GLY A 738 -4.55 -5.72 -17.00
CA GLY A 738 -3.61 -6.08 -18.06
C GLY A 738 -3.55 -7.60 -18.29
N GLN A 739 -2.39 -8.09 -18.74
CA GLN A 739 -2.20 -9.52 -19.04
C GLN A 739 -1.81 -10.37 -17.81
N LYS A 740 -1.20 -9.76 -16.80
CA LYS A 740 -0.55 -10.48 -15.69
C LYS A 740 -1.26 -10.35 -14.34
N TYR A 741 -1.79 -9.18 -14.02
CA TYR A 741 -2.26 -8.90 -12.66
C TYR A 741 -3.78 -9.01 -12.53
N ARG A 742 -4.27 -9.06 -11.29
CA ARG A 742 -5.69 -9.05 -10.93
C ARG A 742 -5.94 -8.11 -9.76
N HIS A 743 -7.11 -7.52 -9.72
CA HIS A 743 -7.67 -6.90 -8.53
C HIS A 743 -8.65 -7.89 -7.92
N ILE A 744 -8.39 -8.29 -6.68
CA ILE A 744 -9.22 -9.24 -5.94
C ILE A 744 -9.54 -8.62 -4.58
N TYR A 745 -10.83 -8.43 -4.29
CA TYR A 745 -11.29 -7.87 -3.02
C TYR A 745 -12.80 -8.07 -2.80
N LYS A 746 -13.23 -7.92 -1.56
CA LYS A 746 -14.60 -7.65 -1.12
C LYS A 746 -14.50 -6.68 0.06
N LEU A 747 -14.54 -5.39 -0.25
CA LEU A 747 -14.44 -4.32 0.75
C LEU A 747 -15.76 -3.56 0.79
N CYS A 748 -16.46 -3.60 1.93
CA CYS A 748 -17.64 -2.76 2.14
C CYS A 748 -17.19 -1.30 2.28
N GLY A 749 -18.12 -0.34 2.30
CA GLY A 749 -17.72 1.07 2.45
C GLY A 749 -18.68 1.90 3.27
N ILE A 750 -18.09 2.90 3.93
CA ILE A 750 -18.81 4.02 4.54
C ILE A 750 -18.40 5.29 3.81
N LEU A 751 -19.39 6.03 3.34
CA LEU A 751 -19.23 7.32 2.67
C LEU A 751 -19.68 8.42 3.63
N THR A 752 -18.83 9.41 3.85
CA THR A 752 -19.17 10.59 4.65
C THR A 752 -19.09 11.85 3.81
N CYS A 753 -20.14 12.67 3.83
CA CYS A 753 -20.17 13.94 3.12
C CYS A 753 -20.88 15.04 3.92
N ASN A 754 -20.48 16.29 3.70
CA ASN A 754 -21.14 17.45 4.32
C ASN A 754 -22.34 17.87 3.49
N ASP A 755 -22.09 18.09 2.21
CA ASP A 755 -23.09 18.33 1.17
C ASP A 755 -23.24 17.06 0.34
N ILE A 756 -24.36 16.92 -0.35
CA ILE A 756 -24.55 15.78 -1.23
C ILE A 756 -23.59 15.89 -2.41
N PHE A 757 -22.89 14.79 -2.68
CA PHE A 757 -21.92 14.69 -3.75
C PHE A 757 -22.59 14.72 -5.13
N ASP A 758 -21.85 15.23 -6.10
CA ASP A 758 -22.25 15.27 -7.51
C ASP A 758 -22.23 13.84 -8.09
N LEU A 759 -23.38 13.38 -8.59
CA LEU A 759 -23.58 12.06 -9.17
C LEU A 759 -23.63 12.17 -10.69
N LYS A 760 -22.60 11.63 -11.37
CA LYS A 760 -22.61 11.50 -12.83
C LYS A 760 -23.20 10.16 -13.23
N THR A 761 -24.52 10.12 -13.44
CA THR A 761 -25.23 8.93 -13.94
C THR A 761 -25.67 9.09 -15.39
N ASN A 762 -25.66 7.99 -16.14
CA ASN A 762 -26.04 8.02 -17.56
C ASN A 762 -27.55 8.02 -17.76
N ASN A 763 -28.29 7.18 -17.05
CA ASN A 763 -29.75 7.00 -17.22
C ASN A 763 -30.45 6.86 -15.84
N PRO A 764 -31.78 6.95 -15.79
CA PRO A 764 -32.54 6.82 -14.53
C PRO A 764 -32.34 5.49 -13.80
N ASP A 765 -32.20 4.39 -14.53
CA ASP A 765 -32.00 3.06 -13.93
C ASP A 765 -30.65 2.94 -13.23
N ASP A 766 -29.63 3.63 -13.73
CA ASP A 766 -28.31 3.70 -13.09
C ASP A 766 -28.39 4.41 -11.74
N LEU A 767 -29.09 5.54 -11.67
CA LEU A 767 -29.31 6.30 -10.44
C LEU A 767 -30.17 5.49 -9.45
N ALA A 768 -31.33 4.99 -9.90
CA ALA A 768 -32.20 4.17 -9.06
C ALA A 768 -31.52 2.88 -8.59
N GLY A 769 -30.68 2.28 -9.43
CA GLY A 769 -29.89 1.10 -9.09
C GLY A 769 -28.75 1.40 -8.11
N PHE A 770 -28.16 2.60 -8.17
CA PHE A 770 -27.19 3.04 -7.17
C PHE A 770 -27.87 3.24 -5.81
N LEU A 771 -28.99 3.98 -5.78
CA LEU A 771 -29.71 4.33 -4.54
C LEU A 771 -30.22 3.10 -3.78
N ARG A 772 -30.79 2.10 -4.48
CA ARG A 772 -31.28 0.82 -3.92
C ARG A 772 -30.19 -0.10 -3.33
N ARG A 773 -28.93 0.32 -3.36
CA ARG A 773 -27.77 -0.43 -2.84
C ARG A 773 -27.05 0.36 -1.76
N GLN A 774 -27.69 1.38 -1.20
CA GLN A 774 -27.11 2.22 -0.14
C GLN A 774 -28.02 2.22 1.09
N LEU A 775 -27.41 2.34 2.25
CA LEU A 775 -28.06 2.72 3.48
C LEU A 775 -27.74 4.18 3.75
N THR A 776 -28.74 5.00 3.99
CA THR A 776 -28.53 6.44 4.12
C THR A 776 -29.02 6.93 5.48
N TYR A 777 -28.20 7.73 6.15
CA TYR A 777 -28.57 8.37 7.40
C TYR A 777 -28.09 9.83 7.41
N LYS A 778 -29.04 10.75 7.56
CA LYS A 778 -28.77 12.18 7.77
C LYS A 778 -28.46 12.42 9.23
N VAL A 779 -27.23 12.85 9.52
CA VAL A 779 -26.81 13.18 10.89
C VAL A 779 -27.39 14.53 11.28
N ARG A 780 -28.26 14.51 12.29
CA ARG A 780 -29.01 15.68 12.77
C ARG A 780 -28.30 16.39 13.91
N ASP A 781 -28.83 17.55 14.30
CA ASP A 781 -28.24 18.35 15.38
C ASP A 781 -28.39 17.65 16.75
N GLU A 782 -29.45 16.87 16.95
CA GLU A 782 -29.71 16.07 18.16
C GLU A 782 -28.80 14.83 18.27
N ASP A 783 -28.12 14.46 17.18
CA ASP A 783 -27.20 13.32 17.14
C ASP A 783 -25.81 13.67 17.71
N ILE A 784 -25.58 14.92 18.13
CA ILE A 784 -24.32 15.32 18.76
C ILE A 784 -24.22 14.77 20.18
N ILE A 785 -23.02 14.34 20.56
CA ILE A 785 -22.68 14.01 21.95
C ILE A 785 -21.73 15.10 22.46
N GLU A 786 -22.22 15.92 23.39
CA GLU A 786 -21.41 16.98 24.01
C GLU A 786 -20.28 16.39 24.86
N GLY A 787 -19.13 17.08 24.90
CA GLY A 787 -17.99 16.67 25.75
C GLY A 787 -17.23 15.41 25.33
N ILE A 788 -17.65 14.69 24.29
CA ILE A 788 -17.10 13.37 23.90
C ILE A 788 -15.69 13.39 23.28
N GLY A 789 -15.10 14.58 23.08
CA GLY A 789 -13.86 14.74 22.33
C GLY A 789 -12.65 14.02 22.93
N LYS A 790 -12.55 13.92 24.27
CA LYS A 790 -11.47 13.18 24.96
C LYS A 790 -11.63 11.67 24.76
N ASP A 791 -12.85 11.17 24.90
CA ASP A 791 -13.20 9.76 24.73
C ASP A 791 -12.89 9.31 23.29
N ILE A 792 -13.29 10.09 22.27
CA ILE A 792 -12.96 9.77 20.87
C ILE A 792 -11.45 9.72 20.61
N LYS A 793 -10.68 10.66 21.18
CA LYS A 793 -9.21 10.64 21.04
C LYS A 793 -8.61 9.39 21.68
N TYR A 794 -9.12 8.97 22.84
CA TYR A 794 -8.70 7.76 23.52
C TYR A 794 -9.05 6.50 22.70
N LEU A 795 -10.26 6.41 22.18
CA LEU A 795 -10.70 5.29 21.33
C LEU A 795 -9.87 5.20 20.03
N LEU A 796 -9.62 6.33 19.35
CA LEU A 796 -8.78 6.37 18.15
C LEU A 796 -7.34 5.92 18.41
N LYS A 797 -6.76 6.31 19.56
CA LYS A 797 -5.42 5.85 19.97
C LYS A 797 -5.37 4.35 20.18
N ASN A 798 -6.47 3.75 20.64
CA ASN A 798 -6.59 2.32 20.95
C ASN A 798 -7.41 1.54 19.91
N ARG A 799 -7.58 2.09 18.70
CA ARG A 799 -8.51 1.54 17.70
C ARG A 799 -8.21 0.10 17.31
N LEU A 800 -6.93 -0.28 17.24
CA LEU A 800 -6.54 -1.64 16.87
C LEU A 800 -6.95 -2.65 17.96
N LYS A 801 -6.84 -2.28 19.25
CA LYS A 801 -7.35 -3.09 20.36
C LYS A 801 -8.88 -3.24 20.29
N LEU A 802 -9.59 -2.14 20.00
CA LEU A 802 -11.05 -2.18 19.81
C LEU A 802 -11.47 -3.09 18.66
N GLN A 803 -10.84 -2.95 17.48
CA GLN A 803 -11.10 -3.82 16.33
C GLN A 803 -10.81 -5.29 16.68
N LYS A 804 -9.71 -5.56 17.39
CA LYS A 804 -9.36 -6.89 17.87
C LYS A 804 -10.41 -7.47 18.82
N ILE A 805 -10.94 -6.69 19.77
CA ILE A 805 -12.02 -7.13 20.69
C ILE A 805 -13.27 -7.58 19.90
N PHE A 806 -13.69 -6.79 18.91
CA PHE A 806 -14.85 -7.12 18.07
C PHE A 806 -14.59 -8.36 17.21
N ILE A 807 -13.41 -8.44 16.58
CA ILE A 807 -13.01 -9.58 15.75
C ILE A 807 -12.91 -10.85 16.60
N ASP A 808 -12.29 -10.80 17.78
CA ASP A 808 -12.18 -11.95 18.68
C ASP A 808 -13.54 -12.45 19.17
N TRP A 809 -14.50 -11.54 19.37
CA TRP A 809 -15.88 -11.93 19.68
C TRP A 809 -16.56 -12.59 18.49
N ILE A 810 -16.38 -12.06 17.27
CA ILE A 810 -16.90 -12.67 16.04
C ILE A 810 -16.32 -14.08 15.84
N LEU A 811 -15.02 -14.27 16.04
CA LEU A 811 -14.36 -15.58 15.85
C LEU A 811 -14.82 -16.66 16.85
N LYS A 812 -15.52 -16.27 17.93
CA LYS A 812 -16.13 -17.20 18.90
C LYS A 812 -17.56 -17.58 18.56
N GLN A 813 -18.19 -16.93 17.58
CA GLN A 813 -19.57 -17.24 17.18
C GLN A 813 -19.62 -18.53 16.37
N ASP A 814 -20.78 -19.18 16.42
CA ASP A 814 -21.06 -20.36 15.61
C ASP A 814 -21.43 -19.95 14.17
N PRO A 815 -20.72 -20.46 13.14
CA PRO A 815 -20.97 -20.08 11.75
C PRO A 815 -22.35 -20.51 11.25
N GLN A 816 -22.91 -21.61 11.74
CA GLN A 816 -24.21 -22.11 11.32
C GLN A 816 -25.33 -21.27 11.94
N GLU A 817 -25.26 -20.97 13.24
CA GLU A 817 -26.20 -20.06 13.93
C GLU A 817 -26.26 -18.70 13.23
N LEU A 818 -25.10 -18.16 12.81
CA LEU A 818 -25.05 -16.87 12.10
C LEU A 818 -25.81 -16.90 10.76
N ARG A 819 -25.73 -17.99 10.00
CA ARG A 819 -26.46 -18.15 8.73
C ARG A 819 -27.96 -18.29 8.99
N GLU A 820 -28.35 -19.14 9.93
CA GLU A 820 -29.75 -19.36 10.30
C GLU A 820 -30.41 -18.06 10.77
N VAL A 821 -29.73 -17.29 11.63
CA VAL A 821 -30.22 -15.99 12.09
C VAL A 821 -30.35 -15.01 10.93
N TYR A 822 -29.41 -14.99 9.97
CA TYR A 822 -29.53 -14.11 8.81
C TYR A 822 -30.70 -14.51 7.90
N GLU A 823 -30.85 -15.80 7.59
CA GLU A 823 -31.86 -16.32 6.68
C GLU A 823 -33.29 -16.06 7.18
N THR A 824 -33.50 -16.09 8.50
CA THR A 824 -34.81 -15.85 9.15
C THR A 824 -35.26 -14.38 9.18
N ILE A 825 -34.42 -13.42 8.77
CA ILE A 825 -34.80 -12.00 8.75
C ILE A 825 -35.67 -11.71 7.53
N GLU A 826 -36.92 -11.30 7.79
CA GLU A 826 -37.89 -10.85 6.79
C GLU A 826 -37.81 -9.32 6.58
N GLU A 827 -36.77 -8.86 5.89
CA GLU A 827 -36.58 -7.46 5.50
C GLU A 827 -36.07 -7.38 4.05
N GLU A 828 -36.23 -6.24 3.37
CA GLU A 828 -35.60 -6.04 2.05
C GLU A 828 -34.08 -6.21 2.17
N GLU A 829 -33.43 -6.79 1.15
CA GLU A 829 -32.02 -7.22 1.23
C GLU A 829 -31.04 -6.15 1.73
N GLN A 830 -31.21 -4.88 1.33
CA GLN A 830 -30.36 -3.79 1.83
C GLN A 830 -30.50 -3.57 3.35
N TYR A 831 -31.73 -3.72 3.88
CA TYR A 831 -32.04 -3.56 5.29
C TYR A 831 -31.75 -4.82 6.11
N LYS A 832 -31.89 -5.99 5.49
CA LYS A 832 -31.55 -7.29 6.05
C LYS A 832 -30.10 -7.33 6.54
N PHE A 833 -29.17 -6.83 5.71
CA PHE A 833 -27.75 -6.70 6.06
C PHE A 833 -27.51 -5.92 7.36
N ILE A 834 -28.09 -4.72 7.49
CA ILE A 834 -27.86 -3.88 8.68
C ILE A 834 -28.67 -4.33 9.89
N TYR A 835 -29.87 -4.88 9.69
CA TYR A 835 -30.66 -5.44 10.77
C TYR A 835 -29.94 -6.61 11.43
N PHE A 836 -29.31 -7.48 10.63
CA PHE A 836 -28.41 -8.51 11.12
C PHE A 836 -27.24 -7.93 11.93
N GLY A 837 -26.56 -6.90 11.39
CA GLY A 837 -25.49 -6.21 12.10
C GLY A 837 -25.92 -5.58 13.44
N LEU A 838 -27.14 -5.01 13.51
CA LEU A 838 -27.71 -4.47 14.74
C LEU A 838 -28.01 -5.57 15.75
N GLY A 839 -28.51 -6.73 15.30
CA GLY A 839 -28.69 -7.92 16.13
C GLY A 839 -27.38 -8.46 16.70
N LEU A 840 -26.32 -8.50 15.89
CA LEU A 840 -24.98 -8.87 16.35
C LEU A 840 -24.44 -7.87 17.37
N LEU A 841 -24.63 -6.58 17.15
CA LEU A 841 -24.19 -5.54 18.07
C LEU A 841 -24.94 -5.63 19.42
N PHE A 842 -26.23 -5.91 19.39
CA PHE A 842 -27.03 -6.17 20.58
C PHE A 842 -26.47 -7.37 21.36
N LYS A 843 -26.23 -8.50 20.69
CA LYS A 843 -25.64 -9.71 21.30
C LYS A 843 -24.26 -9.40 21.89
N PHE A 844 -23.41 -8.69 21.14
CA PHE A 844 -22.08 -8.27 21.58
C PHE A 844 -22.13 -7.46 22.88
N TRP A 845 -23.02 -6.48 22.99
CA TRP A 845 -23.14 -5.67 24.21
C TRP A 845 -23.66 -6.48 25.39
N ALA A 846 -24.68 -7.33 25.17
CA ALA A 846 -25.24 -8.19 26.20
C ALA A 846 -24.19 -9.18 26.74
N ASP A 847 -23.41 -9.81 25.87
CA ASP A 847 -22.33 -10.73 26.23
C ASP A 847 -21.21 -10.05 27.04
N ASN A 848 -21.08 -8.73 26.92
CA ASN A 848 -20.12 -7.92 27.68
C ASN A 848 -20.75 -7.16 28.86
N GLY A 849 -21.98 -7.50 29.25
CA GLY A 849 -22.63 -6.99 30.46
C GLY A 849 -23.23 -5.59 30.35
N PHE A 850 -23.47 -5.09 29.14
CA PHE A 850 -24.14 -3.81 28.92
C PHE A 850 -25.65 -4.03 28.74
N ASP A 851 -26.46 -3.21 29.42
CA ASP A 851 -27.91 -3.20 29.26
C ASP A 851 -28.28 -2.38 28.03
N VAL A 852 -28.92 -3.01 27.05
CA VAL A 852 -29.30 -2.36 25.79
C VAL A 852 -30.77 -2.57 25.46
N ASN A 853 -31.43 -1.49 25.04
CA ASN A 853 -32.83 -1.52 24.66
C ASN A 853 -33.01 -2.08 23.24
N LYS A 854 -33.62 -3.27 23.13
CA LYS A 854 -33.93 -3.92 21.83
C LYS A 854 -34.83 -3.07 20.94
N GLU A 855 -35.75 -2.28 21.51
CA GLU A 855 -36.64 -1.42 20.72
C GLU A 855 -35.88 -0.25 20.06
N TYR A 856 -34.78 0.22 20.67
CA TYR A 856 -33.96 1.27 20.08
C TYR A 856 -33.34 0.85 18.74
N TYR A 857 -32.93 -0.42 18.60
CA TYR A 857 -32.41 -0.95 17.35
C TYR A 857 -33.46 -1.03 16.24
N LYS A 858 -34.71 -1.36 16.59
CA LYS A 858 -35.83 -1.33 15.64
C LYS A 858 -36.17 0.09 15.21
N GLU A 859 -36.06 1.05 16.13
CA GLU A 859 -36.24 2.47 15.83
C GLU A 859 -35.19 2.95 14.81
N ILE A 860 -33.92 2.60 15.00
CA ILE A 860 -32.84 2.92 14.04
C ILE A 860 -33.18 2.40 12.64
N LEU A 861 -33.71 1.18 12.51
CA LEU A 861 -34.11 0.64 11.21
C LEU A 861 -35.25 1.46 10.56
N ARG A 862 -36.25 1.86 11.34
CA ARG A 862 -37.33 2.74 10.85
C ARG A 862 -36.79 4.09 10.37
N MET A 863 -35.81 4.64 11.09
CA MET A 863 -35.16 5.90 10.72
C MET A 863 -34.38 5.77 9.41
N LEU A 864 -33.72 4.65 9.15
CA LEU A 864 -33.04 4.40 7.86
C LEU A 864 -34.04 4.36 6.69
N LYS A 865 -35.19 3.71 6.88
CA LYS A 865 -36.26 3.64 5.87
C LYS A 865 -36.83 5.02 5.56
N ALA A 866 -37.10 5.82 6.59
CA ALA A 866 -37.54 7.21 6.42
C ALA A 866 -36.46 8.08 5.76
N GLY A 867 -35.20 7.92 6.19
CA GLY A 867 -34.05 8.67 5.67
C GLY A 867 -33.72 8.37 4.20
N GLU A 868 -34.10 7.21 3.65
CA GLU A 868 -33.92 6.93 2.23
C GLU A 868 -34.74 7.89 1.35
N GLN A 869 -35.99 8.17 1.74
CA GLN A 869 -36.86 9.07 0.98
C GLN A 869 -36.35 10.51 1.04
N GLU A 870 -35.91 10.95 2.22
CA GLU A 870 -35.26 12.25 2.39
C GLU A 870 -33.99 12.35 1.55
N PHE A 871 -33.14 11.32 1.57
CA PHE A 871 -31.92 11.29 0.77
C PHE A 871 -32.20 11.33 -0.73
N LYS A 872 -33.23 10.62 -1.23
CA LYS A 872 -33.63 10.68 -2.64
C LYS A 872 -33.98 12.10 -3.08
N LYS A 873 -34.72 12.85 -2.25
CA LYS A 873 -35.06 14.25 -2.50
C LYS A 873 -33.80 15.13 -2.44
N ASP A 874 -33.03 15.03 -1.36
CA ASP A 874 -31.84 15.85 -1.17
C ASP A 874 -30.80 15.61 -2.29
N VAL A 875 -30.67 14.37 -2.79
CA VAL A 875 -29.70 14.00 -3.85
C VAL A 875 -30.02 14.66 -5.17
N MET A 876 -31.29 14.74 -5.56
CA MET A 876 -31.65 15.38 -6.82
C MET A 876 -31.31 16.86 -6.82
N ASN A 877 -31.38 17.50 -5.64
CA ASN A 877 -31.10 18.91 -5.42
C ASN A 877 -31.91 19.82 -6.37
N ASP A 878 -33.17 19.44 -6.61
CA ASP A 878 -34.09 20.04 -7.57
C ASP A 878 -35.27 20.78 -6.92
N GLU A 879 -35.13 21.17 -5.66
CA GLU A 879 -36.08 22.08 -5.01
C GLU A 879 -36.15 23.42 -5.78
N GLY A 880 -37.36 23.84 -6.15
CA GLY A 880 -37.58 25.05 -6.97
C GLY A 880 -37.17 24.90 -8.45
N ILE A 881 -37.10 23.67 -8.98
CA ILE A 881 -36.67 23.42 -10.37
C ILE A 881 -37.48 24.19 -11.42
N ILE A 882 -38.79 24.39 -11.22
CA ILE A 882 -39.64 25.11 -12.17
C ILE A 882 -39.20 26.58 -12.29
N ASP A 883 -38.92 27.25 -11.17
CA ASP A 883 -38.44 28.64 -11.15
C ASP A 883 -37.05 28.77 -11.76
N ILE A 884 -36.19 27.79 -11.48
CA ILE A 884 -34.84 27.72 -12.07
C ILE A 884 -34.93 27.52 -13.59
N LEU A 885 -35.84 26.66 -14.06
CA LEU A 885 -36.09 26.48 -15.49
C LEU A 885 -36.60 27.77 -16.12
N HIS A 886 -37.53 28.47 -15.47
CA HIS A 886 -38.02 29.76 -15.90
C HIS A 886 -36.87 30.76 -16.05
N GLU A 887 -36.07 30.96 -15.00
CA GLU A 887 -34.93 31.89 -14.96
C GLU A 887 -33.90 31.57 -16.07
N VAL A 888 -33.53 30.30 -16.24
CA VAL A 888 -32.54 29.87 -17.22
C VAL A 888 -33.04 30.11 -18.65
N VAL A 889 -34.29 29.73 -18.93
CA VAL A 889 -34.88 29.89 -20.27
C VAL A 889 -35.08 31.36 -20.59
N TYR A 890 -35.58 32.15 -19.64
CA TYR A 890 -35.82 33.58 -19.80
C TYR A 890 -34.51 34.36 -19.99
N ASN A 891 -33.47 34.11 -19.19
CA ASN A 891 -32.16 34.73 -19.39
C ASN A 891 -31.59 34.43 -20.79
N ARG A 892 -31.78 33.20 -21.29
CA ARG A 892 -31.33 32.85 -22.64
C ARG A 892 -32.14 33.56 -23.72
N LEU A 893 -33.43 33.81 -23.49
CA LEU A 893 -34.25 34.67 -24.35
C LEU A 893 -33.70 36.10 -24.37
N LEU A 894 -33.39 36.69 -23.22
CA LEU A 894 -32.81 38.04 -23.12
C LEU A 894 -31.49 38.18 -23.89
N GLU A 895 -30.62 37.17 -23.80
CA GLU A 895 -29.39 37.13 -24.60
C GLU A 895 -29.67 37.09 -26.11
N LEU A 896 -30.71 36.34 -26.52
CA LEU A 896 -31.11 36.24 -27.92
C LEU A 896 -31.60 37.59 -28.45
N VAL A 897 -32.45 38.28 -27.69
CA VAL A 897 -33.01 39.60 -28.01
C VAL A 897 -31.89 40.63 -28.23
N LYS A 898 -30.87 40.62 -27.38
CA LYS A 898 -29.68 41.48 -27.53
C LYS A 898 -28.88 41.19 -28.81
N SER A 899 -28.97 39.97 -29.34
CA SER A 899 -28.14 39.49 -30.46
C SER A 899 -28.84 39.49 -31.82
N ILE A 900 -30.17 39.50 -31.87
CA ILE A 900 -30.96 39.39 -33.09
C ILE A 900 -31.94 40.57 -33.16
N PRO A 901 -31.86 41.45 -34.17
CA PRO A 901 -32.84 42.51 -34.37
C PRO A 901 -34.19 41.95 -34.85
N TRP A 902 -35.27 42.66 -34.54
CA TRP A 902 -36.60 42.36 -35.08
C TRP A 902 -36.82 43.21 -36.33
N GLY A 903 -36.66 42.61 -37.51
CA GLY A 903 -36.54 43.37 -38.75
C GLY A 903 -35.26 44.23 -38.73
N ASP A 904 -35.39 45.53 -38.96
CA ASP A 904 -34.28 46.50 -38.91
C ASP A 904 -34.12 47.19 -37.54
N LYS A 905 -34.97 46.84 -36.55
CA LYS A 905 -35.01 47.50 -35.23
C LYS A 905 -34.31 46.67 -34.16
N LYS A 906 -33.50 47.32 -33.32
CA LYS A 906 -33.02 46.74 -32.06
C LYS A 906 -34.15 46.81 -31.03
N VAL A 907 -34.48 45.66 -30.46
CA VAL A 907 -35.51 45.52 -29.43
C VAL A 907 -34.85 45.66 -28.06
N SER A 908 -35.45 46.49 -27.21
CA SER A 908 -35.09 46.68 -25.80
C SER A 908 -35.75 45.63 -24.92
N ILE A 909 -35.28 45.48 -23.67
CA ILE A 909 -35.81 44.45 -22.76
C ILE A 909 -37.26 44.77 -22.32
N GLU A 910 -37.57 46.06 -22.13
CA GLU A 910 -38.91 46.55 -21.77
C GLU A 910 -39.96 46.20 -22.83
N GLU A 911 -39.56 46.10 -24.10
CA GLU A 911 -40.45 45.72 -25.20
C GLU A 911 -40.81 44.21 -25.21
N LEU A 912 -40.25 43.39 -24.31
CA LEU A 912 -40.65 41.99 -24.16
C LEU A 912 -41.95 41.79 -23.36
N GLU A 913 -42.49 42.85 -22.77
CA GLU A 913 -43.84 42.87 -22.22
C GLU A 913 -44.90 42.71 -23.32
N ASP A 914 -44.58 43.09 -24.56
CA ASP A 914 -45.43 42.86 -25.73
C ASP A 914 -45.34 41.39 -26.18
N TRP A 915 -46.50 40.74 -26.23
CA TRP A 915 -46.58 39.29 -26.47
C TRP A 915 -46.18 38.92 -27.89
N ASP A 916 -46.41 39.77 -28.88
CA ASP A 916 -46.00 39.51 -30.26
C ASP A 916 -44.47 39.54 -30.38
N ILE A 917 -43.83 40.43 -29.64
CA ILE A 917 -42.37 40.55 -29.56
C ILE A 917 -41.78 39.34 -28.83
N LEU A 918 -42.29 39.02 -27.64
CA LEU A 918 -41.88 37.85 -26.87
C LEU A 918 -42.01 36.56 -27.69
N ASN A 919 -43.18 36.36 -28.31
CA ASN A 919 -43.51 35.16 -29.08
C ASN A 919 -42.72 35.08 -30.39
N HIS A 920 -42.25 36.19 -30.96
CA HIS A 920 -41.33 36.20 -32.10
C HIS A 920 -39.98 35.58 -31.70
N TYR A 921 -39.38 36.09 -30.62
CA TYR A 921 -38.09 35.60 -30.12
C TYR A 921 -38.20 34.18 -29.55
N ALA A 922 -39.35 33.82 -28.98
CA ALA A 922 -39.60 32.47 -28.49
C ALA A 922 -39.47 31.41 -29.60
N ILE A 923 -39.89 31.70 -30.83
CA ILE A 923 -39.71 30.80 -31.98
C ILE A 923 -38.24 30.61 -32.32
N GLU A 924 -37.47 31.70 -32.35
CA GLU A 924 -36.05 31.65 -32.67
C GLU A 924 -35.26 30.92 -31.58
N LEU A 925 -35.62 31.13 -30.31
CA LEU A 925 -35.06 30.40 -29.19
C LEU A 925 -35.38 28.90 -29.28
N MET A 926 -36.63 28.53 -29.58
CA MET A 926 -37.02 27.13 -29.80
C MET A 926 -36.24 26.48 -30.95
N LYS A 927 -35.98 27.21 -32.04
CA LYS A 927 -35.19 26.69 -33.18
C LYS A 927 -33.73 26.46 -32.81
N LYS A 928 -33.11 27.43 -32.12
CA LYS A 928 -31.69 27.44 -31.78
C LYS A 928 -31.36 26.52 -30.60
N GLU A 929 -32.15 26.62 -29.55
CA GLU A 929 -31.89 25.93 -28.29
C GLU A 929 -32.76 24.69 -28.07
N GLY A 930 -33.92 24.61 -28.73
CA GLY A 930 -34.84 23.47 -28.54
C GLY A 930 -35.65 23.55 -27.25
N TYR A 931 -35.61 24.69 -26.57
CA TYR A 931 -36.51 25.06 -25.48
C TYR A 931 -36.90 26.53 -25.67
N THR A 932 -38.00 26.96 -25.05
CA THR A 932 -38.43 28.36 -25.09
C THR A 932 -39.42 28.68 -23.98
N ILE A 933 -39.72 29.97 -23.84
CA ILE A 933 -40.80 30.51 -23.02
C ILE A 933 -41.66 31.42 -23.88
N TYR A 934 -42.99 31.34 -23.75
CA TYR A 934 -43.94 32.10 -24.57
C TYR A 934 -45.28 32.29 -23.85
N ARG A 935 -46.08 33.27 -24.27
CA ARG A 935 -47.39 33.58 -23.68
C ARG A 935 -48.52 33.04 -24.56
N LEU A 936 -49.58 32.50 -23.95
CA LEU A 936 -50.75 31.98 -24.66
C LEU A 936 -51.76 33.10 -24.92
N GLU A 937 -52.18 33.27 -26.18
CA GLU A 937 -53.12 34.30 -26.67
C GLU A 937 -54.47 34.41 -25.94
N ARG A 938 -54.82 33.52 -25.00
CA ARG A 938 -56.17 33.45 -24.40
C ARG A 938 -56.22 33.30 -22.87
N GLU A 939 -55.10 33.09 -22.18
CA GLU A 939 -55.13 32.66 -20.77
C GLU A 939 -54.22 33.45 -19.84
N ASP A 940 -53.52 34.47 -20.33
CA ASP A 940 -52.53 35.22 -19.55
C ASP A 940 -51.53 34.33 -18.80
N LYS A 941 -51.11 33.25 -19.45
CA LYS A 941 -50.20 32.26 -18.87
C LYS A 941 -48.87 32.25 -19.61
N ILE A 942 -47.80 32.31 -18.84
CA ILE A 942 -46.45 32.05 -19.30
C ILE A 942 -46.23 30.54 -19.34
N ARG A 943 -45.75 30.05 -20.48
CA ARG A 943 -45.56 28.63 -20.75
C ARG A 943 -44.12 28.35 -21.16
N ILE A 944 -43.47 27.41 -20.45
CA ILE A 944 -42.18 26.86 -20.86
C ILE A 944 -42.43 25.66 -21.77
N ALA A 945 -41.73 25.60 -22.90
CA ALA A 945 -41.77 24.46 -23.80
C ALA A 945 -40.37 23.90 -24.07
N ILE A 946 -40.20 22.60 -23.91
CA ILE A 946 -38.90 21.92 -23.98
C ILE A 946 -38.99 20.72 -24.93
N GLN A 947 -38.15 20.68 -25.96
CA GLN A 947 -37.94 19.50 -26.82
C GLN A 947 -36.86 18.60 -26.23
N GLN A 948 -36.80 17.34 -26.69
CA GLN A 948 -35.77 16.39 -26.25
C GLN A 948 -34.33 16.95 -26.41
N ARG A 949 -34.03 17.61 -27.53
CA ARG A 949 -32.72 18.24 -27.76
C ARG A 949 -32.45 19.44 -26.83
N GLY A 950 -33.51 20.16 -26.45
CA GLY A 950 -33.43 21.28 -25.52
C GLY A 950 -33.24 20.80 -24.08
N LEU A 951 -33.91 19.71 -23.70
CA LEU A 951 -33.75 19.08 -22.40
C LEU A 951 -32.28 18.70 -22.14
N ILE A 952 -31.61 18.05 -23.12
CA ILE A 952 -30.18 17.69 -22.99
C ILE A 952 -29.31 18.93 -22.71
N LYS A 953 -29.60 20.06 -23.36
CA LYS A 953 -28.87 21.33 -23.13
C LYS A 953 -29.17 21.91 -21.74
N LEU A 954 -30.44 21.93 -21.34
CA LEU A 954 -30.86 22.43 -20.02
C LEU A 954 -30.22 21.61 -18.90
N LEU A 955 -30.22 20.29 -18.99
CA LEU A 955 -29.58 19.42 -17.99
C LEU A 955 -28.10 19.74 -17.80
N SER A 956 -27.37 20.05 -18.88
CA SER A 956 -25.97 20.48 -18.76
C SER A 956 -25.82 21.78 -17.98
N VAL A 957 -26.76 22.72 -18.12
CA VAL A 957 -26.77 23.99 -17.37
C VAL A 957 -27.15 23.74 -15.91
N LEU A 958 -28.21 22.97 -15.68
CA LEU A 958 -28.72 22.60 -14.36
C LEU A 958 -27.64 21.92 -13.51
N LYS A 959 -26.95 20.92 -14.08
CA LYS A 959 -25.80 20.26 -13.43
C LYS A 959 -24.67 21.21 -13.08
N LYS A 960 -24.27 22.05 -14.05
CA LYS A 960 -23.06 22.88 -13.90
C LYS A 960 -23.28 24.08 -12.98
N ARG A 961 -24.45 24.73 -13.05
CA ARG A 961 -24.76 25.95 -12.30
C ARG A 961 -25.45 25.66 -10.97
N PHE A 962 -26.31 24.65 -10.91
CA PHE A 962 -27.16 24.35 -9.75
C PHE A 962 -26.86 23.01 -9.08
N LYS A 963 -25.87 22.23 -9.58
CA LYS A 963 -25.45 20.94 -9.02
C LYS A 963 -26.57 19.90 -8.90
N MET A 964 -27.58 19.96 -9.78
CA MET A 964 -28.66 18.97 -9.82
C MET A 964 -28.16 17.64 -10.40
N ASN A 965 -28.59 16.52 -9.81
CA ASN A 965 -28.07 15.18 -10.12
C ASN A 965 -28.93 14.37 -11.12
N TYR A 966 -29.66 15.04 -12.02
CA TYR A 966 -30.39 14.36 -13.09
C TYR A 966 -29.47 13.47 -13.94
N PRO A 967 -29.93 12.32 -14.46
CA PRO A 967 -29.13 11.52 -15.39
C PRO A 967 -28.83 12.26 -16.71
N ASP A 968 -27.71 11.93 -17.37
CA ASP A 968 -27.32 12.58 -18.65
C ASP A 968 -28.30 12.29 -19.80
N LYS A 969 -28.93 11.12 -19.78
CA LYS A 969 -29.86 10.64 -20.81
C LYS A 969 -31.21 10.33 -20.16
N ILE A 970 -32.11 11.31 -20.20
CA ILE A 970 -33.50 11.16 -19.79
C ILE A 970 -34.44 11.51 -20.94
N THR A 971 -35.64 10.93 -20.96
CA THR A 971 -36.69 11.27 -21.92
C THR A 971 -37.52 12.44 -21.41
N LEU A 972 -38.22 13.13 -22.32
CA LEU A 972 -39.25 14.11 -21.94
C LEU A 972 -40.27 13.51 -20.96
N GLU A 973 -40.68 12.25 -21.19
CA GLU A 973 -41.66 11.53 -20.37
C GLU A 973 -41.19 11.29 -18.95
N TRP A 974 -39.95 10.83 -18.80
CA TRP A 974 -39.36 10.66 -17.48
C TRP A 974 -39.27 11.99 -16.73
N PHE A 975 -38.80 13.05 -17.39
CA PHE A 975 -38.67 14.38 -16.76
C PHE A 975 -40.04 14.97 -16.40
N ALA A 976 -41.05 14.79 -17.26
CA ALA A 976 -42.41 15.23 -16.98
C ALA A 976 -43.01 14.52 -15.76
N ASN A 977 -42.85 13.20 -15.68
CA ASN A 977 -43.33 12.43 -14.53
C ASN A 977 -42.63 12.87 -13.24
N LYS A 978 -41.31 13.09 -13.30
CA LYS A 978 -40.56 13.56 -12.13
C LYS A 978 -41.04 14.93 -11.65
N LEU A 979 -41.23 15.89 -12.56
CA LEU A 979 -41.75 17.19 -12.18
C LEU A 979 -43.17 17.12 -11.61
N ARG A 980 -44.03 16.20 -12.09
CA ARG A 980 -45.37 16.01 -11.53
C ARG A 980 -45.36 15.46 -10.11
N GLU A 981 -44.42 14.56 -9.80
CA GLU A 981 -44.27 14.02 -8.43
C GLU A 981 -43.97 15.13 -7.42
N ASP A 982 -43.18 16.13 -7.81
CA ASP A 982 -42.70 17.18 -6.91
C ASP A 982 -43.54 18.48 -7.01
N HIS A 983 -44.35 18.65 -8.06
CA HIS A 983 -45.10 19.88 -8.37
C HIS A 983 -46.51 19.58 -8.90
N GLU A 984 -47.36 18.97 -8.09
CA GLU A 984 -48.76 18.65 -8.45
C GLU A 984 -49.59 19.89 -8.85
N ASP A 985 -49.24 21.07 -8.33
CA ASP A 985 -49.95 22.33 -8.59
C ASP A 985 -49.72 22.94 -9.97
N HIS A 986 -48.76 22.43 -10.74
CA HIS A 986 -48.41 22.93 -12.08
C HIS A 986 -48.98 22.03 -13.17
N ASN A 987 -49.46 22.64 -14.26
CA ASN A 987 -49.87 21.85 -15.42
C ASN A 987 -48.64 21.41 -16.22
N ILE A 988 -48.35 20.11 -16.20
CA ILE A 988 -47.17 19.52 -16.84
C ILE A 988 -47.62 18.43 -17.82
N GLU A 989 -47.44 18.67 -19.12
CA GLU A 989 -47.93 17.80 -20.18
C GLU A 989 -46.93 17.62 -21.32
N ILE A 990 -46.97 16.47 -21.98
CA ILE A 990 -46.25 16.25 -23.24
C ILE A 990 -47.26 16.28 -24.37
N LYS A 991 -47.15 17.29 -25.23
CA LYS A 991 -48.06 17.48 -26.35
C LYS A 991 -47.36 18.08 -27.56
N GLN A 992 -47.98 17.93 -28.73
CA GLN A 992 -47.58 18.68 -29.91
C GLN A 992 -48.20 20.08 -29.85
N ILE A 993 -47.36 21.10 -29.72
CA ILE A 993 -47.79 22.49 -29.65
C ILE A 993 -47.36 23.28 -30.87
N LYS A 994 -48.19 24.23 -31.27
CA LYS A 994 -47.85 25.24 -32.27
C LYS A 994 -47.37 26.49 -31.53
N ILE A 995 -46.13 26.90 -31.75
CA ILE A 995 -45.58 28.12 -31.14
C ILE A 995 -45.76 29.27 -32.14
N SER A 996 -46.49 30.31 -31.73
CA SER A 996 -46.84 31.53 -32.48
C SER A 996 -47.28 31.24 -33.93
N GLY A 997 -48.13 30.23 -34.10
CA GLY A 997 -48.78 29.96 -35.38
C GLY A 997 -47.90 29.41 -36.51
N LYS A 998 -46.61 29.09 -36.30
CA LYS A 998 -45.68 28.72 -37.40
C LYS A 998 -45.43 27.23 -37.59
N LYS A 999 -45.16 26.46 -36.53
CA LYS A 999 -44.80 25.03 -36.63
C LYS A 999 -45.22 24.25 -35.39
N PHE A 1000 -45.56 22.97 -35.59
CA PHE A 1000 -45.83 22.01 -34.51
C PHE A 1000 -44.54 21.39 -33.99
N TYR A 1001 -44.41 21.33 -32.67
CA TYR A 1001 -43.28 20.75 -31.96
C TYR A 1001 -43.77 19.80 -30.87
N LYS A 1002 -43.23 18.58 -30.81
CA LYS A 1002 -43.46 17.68 -29.66
C LYS A 1002 -42.61 18.17 -28.50
N CYS A 1003 -43.27 18.69 -27.46
CA CYS A 1003 -42.61 19.33 -26.32
C CYS A 1003 -43.19 18.81 -25.01
N LEU A 1004 -42.35 18.80 -23.98
CA LEU A 1004 -42.80 18.96 -22.61
C LEU A 1004 -43.21 20.41 -22.43
N VAL A 1005 -44.37 20.62 -21.83
CA VAL A 1005 -44.98 21.92 -21.60
C VAL A 1005 -45.23 22.07 -20.12
N ILE A 1006 -44.79 23.19 -19.55
CA ILE A 1006 -44.97 23.54 -18.15
C ILE A 1006 -45.68 24.91 -18.14
N ASP A 1007 -46.89 24.95 -17.57
CA ASP A 1007 -47.61 26.21 -17.38
C ASP A 1007 -47.19 26.80 -16.05
N LEU A 1008 -46.62 28.00 -16.10
CA LEU A 1008 -46.36 28.79 -14.90
C LEU A 1008 -47.67 29.48 -14.52
N LYS A 1009 -48.04 29.44 -13.24
CA LYS A 1009 -49.07 30.35 -12.73
C LYS A 1009 -48.43 31.73 -12.66
N GLU A 1010 -49.09 32.77 -13.18
CA GLU A 1010 -48.64 34.13 -12.89
C GLU A 1010 -48.80 34.33 -11.37
N GLU A 1011 -47.68 34.51 -10.66
CA GLU A 1011 -47.72 35.08 -9.32
C GLU A 1011 -48.20 36.52 -9.49
N ILE A 1012 -49.43 36.79 -9.10
CA ILE A 1012 -49.89 38.16 -8.89
C ILE A 1012 -48.98 38.70 -7.78
N GLU A 1013 -48.22 39.77 -8.05
CA GLU A 1013 -47.37 40.40 -7.02
C GLU A 1013 -48.24 40.66 -5.78
N GLU A 1014 -47.74 40.39 -4.57
CA GLU A 1014 -48.56 40.50 -3.35
C GLU A 1014 -49.17 41.91 -3.18
N GLN A 1015 -48.53 42.92 -3.78
CA GLN A 1015 -49.00 44.29 -3.84
C GLN A 1015 -50.15 44.50 -4.85
N ASP A 1016 -50.06 43.92 -6.05
CA ASP A 1016 -51.13 43.90 -7.04
C ASP A 1016 -52.32 43.08 -6.55
N LEU A 1017 -52.05 41.97 -5.87
CA LEU A 1017 -53.05 41.12 -5.23
C LEU A 1017 -53.76 41.88 -4.10
N LYS A 1018 -53.01 42.63 -3.28
CA LYS A 1018 -53.54 43.52 -2.26
C LYS A 1018 -54.41 44.61 -2.87
N GLU A 1019 -53.97 45.27 -3.95
CA GLU A 1019 -54.76 46.29 -4.66
C GLU A 1019 -56.03 45.73 -5.29
N GLU A 1020 -55.97 44.53 -5.89
CA GLU A 1020 -57.10 43.91 -6.57
C GLU A 1020 -58.13 43.36 -5.57
N VAL A 1021 -57.67 42.74 -4.48
CA VAL A 1021 -58.53 42.37 -3.33
C VAL A 1021 -59.15 43.63 -2.72
N LYS A 1022 -58.37 44.70 -2.50
CA LYS A 1022 -58.87 45.98 -1.99
C LYS A 1022 -59.93 46.58 -2.90
N LYS A 1023 -59.70 46.61 -4.20
CA LYS A 1023 -60.64 47.13 -5.20
C LYS A 1023 -61.94 46.32 -5.23
N ILE A 1024 -61.87 44.99 -5.15
CA ILE A 1024 -63.07 44.12 -5.09
C ILE A 1024 -63.86 44.36 -3.79
N VAL A 1025 -63.16 44.53 -2.66
CA VAL A 1025 -63.78 44.84 -1.36
C VAL A 1025 -64.42 46.24 -1.37
N GLU A 1026 -63.78 47.23 -2.01
CA GLU A 1026 -64.31 48.59 -2.18
C GLU A 1026 -65.51 48.65 -3.13
N GLU A 1027 -65.46 47.92 -4.27
CA GLU A 1027 -66.55 47.80 -5.25
C GLU A 1027 -67.80 47.13 -4.66
N ALA A 1028 -67.63 46.21 -3.70
CA ALA A 1028 -68.72 45.56 -2.98
C ALA A 1028 -69.49 46.51 -2.04
N GLY A 1029 -68.87 47.63 -1.64
CA GLY A 1029 -69.40 48.55 -0.63
C GLY A 1029 -69.65 47.89 0.73
N ILE A 1030 -70.16 48.66 1.70
CA ILE A 1030 -70.35 48.28 3.13
C ILE A 1030 -71.39 47.12 3.34
N ARG A 1031 -71.76 46.36 2.31
CA ARG A 1031 -72.66 45.21 2.41
C ARG A 1031 -72.07 43.92 1.82
N GLY A 1032 -71.15 43.33 2.60
CA GLY A 1032 -71.14 41.89 2.90
C GLY A 1032 -70.86 40.92 1.74
N MET A 1033 -69.65 40.93 1.21
CA MET A 1033 -69.11 39.85 0.38
C MET A 1033 -68.37 38.83 1.27
N THR A 1034 -68.54 37.54 1.00
CA THR A 1034 -67.88 36.43 1.75
C THR A 1034 -66.49 36.11 1.17
N THR A 1035 -65.58 35.52 1.98
CA THR A 1035 -64.25 35.09 1.50
C THR A 1035 -64.36 34.22 0.26
N THR A 1036 -65.33 33.30 0.26
CA THR A 1036 -65.62 32.40 -0.86
C THR A 1036 -66.02 33.14 -2.14
N GLU A 1037 -66.80 34.23 -2.06
CA GLU A 1037 -67.16 35.05 -3.24
C GLU A 1037 -65.97 35.84 -3.79
N VAL A 1038 -65.03 36.25 -2.93
CA VAL A 1038 -63.77 36.88 -3.33
C VAL A 1038 -62.83 35.85 -3.99
N CYS A 1039 -62.76 34.63 -3.44
CA CYS A 1039 -62.05 33.50 -4.02
C CYS A 1039 -62.57 33.13 -5.41
N ASP A 1040 -63.89 33.04 -5.58
CA ASP A 1040 -64.53 32.69 -6.86
C ASP A 1040 -64.27 33.76 -7.94
N ARG A 1041 -64.18 35.03 -7.55
CA ARG A 1041 -63.88 36.14 -8.48
C ARG A 1041 -62.41 36.20 -8.90
N LEU A 1042 -61.50 35.89 -7.98
CA LEU A 1042 -60.06 35.95 -8.23
C LEU A 1042 -59.48 34.61 -8.72
N GLY A 1043 -60.22 33.51 -8.60
CA GLY A 1043 -59.74 32.17 -8.92
C GLY A 1043 -58.64 31.69 -7.95
N LEU A 1044 -58.68 32.15 -6.70
CA LEU A 1044 -57.64 31.91 -5.68
C LEU A 1044 -58.15 31.05 -4.52
N SER A 1045 -57.24 30.38 -3.82
CA SER A 1045 -57.61 29.61 -2.63
C SER A 1045 -57.97 30.51 -1.44
N GLU A 1046 -58.85 30.00 -0.58
CA GLU A 1046 -59.38 30.71 0.59
C GLU A 1046 -58.27 31.13 1.57
N ASP A 1047 -57.25 30.31 1.74
CA ASP A 1047 -56.10 30.58 2.61
C ASP A 1047 -55.29 31.81 2.17
N ILE A 1048 -55.13 32.02 0.86
CA ILE A 1048 -54.37 33.15 0.29
C ILE A 1048 -55.18 34.44 0.47
N VAL A 1049 -56.47 34.39 0.12
CA VAL A 1049 -57.38 35.54 0.26
C VAL A 1049 -57.52 35.93 1.74
N GLU A 1050 -57.63 34.97 2.66
CA GLU A 1050 -57.66 35.23 4.09
C GLU A 1050 -56.38 35.91 4.59
N ARG A 1051 -55.20 35.44 4.16
CA ARG A 1051 -53.93 36.04 4.57
C ARG A 1051 -53.83 37.50 4.13
N VAL A 1052 -54.19 37.78 2.87
CA VAL A 1052 -54.16 39.14 2.29
C VAL A 1052 -55.18 40.06 2.96
N LEU A 1053 -56.40 39.59 3.21
CA LEU A 1053 -57.42 40.34 3.96
C LEU A 1053 -56.96 40.65 5.39
N LYS A 1054 -56.29 39.70 6.06
CA LYS A 1054 -55.72 39.89 7.41
C LYS A 1054 -54.62 40.94 7.43
N GLU A 1055 -53.78 40.98 6.40
CA GLU A 1055 -52.72 41.98 6.26
C GLU A 1055 -53.27 43.36 5.90
N LEU A 1056 -54.15 43.48 4.91
CA LEU A 1056 -54.81 44.75 4.56
C LEU A 1056 -55.56 45.35 5.76
N HIS A 1057 -56.20 44.50 6.57
CA HIS A 1057 -56.86 44.96 7.79
C HIS A 1057 -55.84 45.41 8.86
N ARG A 1058 -54.73 44.68 9.04
CA ARG A 1058 -53.65 45.06 9.97
C ARG A 1058 -52.99 46.37 9.55
N GLU A 1059 -52.89 46.63 8.25
CA GLU A 1059 -52.32 47.84 7.65
C GLU A 1059 -53.30 49.03 7.67
N GLY A 1060 -54.58 48.82 8.01
CA GLY A 1060 -55.60 49.86 8.06
C GLY A 1060 -56.17 50.26 6.70
N GLU A 1061 -55.87 49.48 5.66
CA GLU A 1061 -56.30 49.72 4.28
C GLU A 1061 -57.75 49.27 4.03
N ILE A 1062 -58.31 48.41 4.90
CA ILE A 1062 -59.73 48.01 4.91
C ILE A 1062 -60.31 47.99 6.33
N ASP A 1063 -61.57 48.42 6.47
CA ASP A 1063 -62.33 48.34 7.73
C ASP A 1063 -62.65 46.88 8.12
N ASN A 1064 -62.71 46.60 9.42
CA ASN A 1064 -62.84 45.26 9.99
C ASN A 1064 -63.92 44.42 9.27
N PRO A 1065 -63.55 43.36 8.52
CA PRO A 1065 -64.54 42.53 7.86
C PRO A 1065 -65.38 41.84 8.94
N ARG A 1066 -66.72 41.87 8.78
CA ARG A 1066 -67.68 41.40 9.80
C ARG A 1066 -67.33 39.99 10.34
N PRO A 1067 -67.71 39.67 11.60
CA PRO A 1067 -67.26 38.50 12.37
C PRO A 1067 -67.58 37.10 11.81
N ASN A 1068 -68.11 36.99 10.59
CA ASN A 1068 -68.33 35.69 9.92
C ASN A 1068 -67.10 35.16 9.17
N ILE A 1069 -65.97 35.90 9.16
CA ILE A 1069 -64.71 35.50 8.49
C ILE A 1069 -63.73 34.79 9.43
N TRP A 1070 -64.01 34.72 10.75
CA TRP A 1070 -63.07 34.17 11.74
C TRP A 1070 -63.65 33.03 12.58
N ILE A 1071 -64.41 32.11 11.98
CA ILE A 1071 -64.84 30.89 12.68
C ILE A 1071 -64.64 29.66 11.80
N ARG A 1072 -63.44 29.08 11.88
CA ARG A 1072 -63.21 27.65 12.16
C ARG A 1072 -61.74 27.41 12.53
N LEU A 1073 -61.51 27.22 13.83
CA LEU A 1073 -60.32 26.54 14.39
C LEU A 1073 -60.42 25.03 14.14
#